data_AF-A0A8C4QV14-F1
#
_entry.id   AF-A0A8C4QV14-F1
#
_cell.length_a   1.000
_cell.length_b   1.000
_cell.length_c   1.000
_cell.angle_alpha   90.00
_cell.angle_beta   90.00
_cell.angle_gamma   90.00
#
_symmetry.space_group_name_H-M   'P 1'
#
loop_
_entity.id
_entity.type
_entity.pdbx_description
1 polymer ?
#
loop_
_entity_poly.entity_id
_entity_poly.type
_entity_poly.pdbx_seq_one_letter_code
_entity_poly.pdbx_strand_id
1 'polypeptide(L)'
;LLCCGRQTCTLFAGFQVGASCRIAQVKTELQRAVPKLKRSQVAPFVALMEQLRWFGGSQVRNVAAIGGNIMTASPLSDLNPLLLASRASLTFSSIGDSLKVYRISQLLNTVHRLLEFMMAFKQGQRREDDMAVVNAAMRARFGLETSRVTELEMVFGGMGNRTLTVARTASLLIGKLWNSELLEVATNSLLQEIQLPGGSPGGMETYRCSLCLSFLFKFYLHAGVPQGNILGPVLFLVFINDLSHSPENPLYLFAGDPPSAEVPTTQASEDLVGRPVEHLSAARHATGEAVFISDEVSRRGELHLALITSTKPHAPADVPGNNQIGITIKDEEVFAKDKVTCVGQVIGAVAADSAELARRAVSEVQVTYADLEPVIITIEDAIKNESFYEAEGLTLENGNFDILSVHLFTPGEVRLGGQEHFYLETQAAIAIPNLENGTMEITATTQNLDYVQVMLRAVIHTDNSYRISNISICGRVCRTNLPSNTAFRGFGAPQAMFITETIISEVSTACILPPEQVRELNLYNEGDQAITGQVLENFPIHRCWEECLKSSDFHQRQNDVTTFNRQNRWKKRGISMLPTKFSLGFNAFFLNQGGALVHIYTDGSVLLAHGGIEMGQGLHTKMIQVAGRCLGLPVSRIRIADTCTNSVPNASATAASFSTDLYGMALMVLLYNCYAMIRLAFLFLCSDPELLQRMKECFGKTCQYVSCGVACSEVEIDCLTGSIKVTQYYIFFGVLLPVHWICRGFFQIEGAFAQGFGLFLLEELQYSHLGELRSKGPGIYKIPAAGDIPRELHVSLLSKSENPRAIFSSKVQKLRFCKFLLLKYQIILIYINR
;
A
#
# COMPACT_ATOMS: atom_id res chain seq x y z
N LEU A 1 29.11 29.42 -8.64
CA LEU A 1 29.85 30.18 -9.67
C LEU A 1 30.89 29.24 -10.29
N LEU A 2 30.65 28.89 -11.55
CA LEU A 2 31.45 28.02 -12.41
C LEU A 2 32.80 28.67 -12.73
N CYS A 3 33.81 27.85 -13.02
CA CYS A 3 35.19 28.22 -13.34
C CYS A 3 35.34 29.48 -14.21
N CYS A 4 36.16 30.44 -13.76
CA CYS A 4 36.79 31.42 -14.62
C CYS A 4 38.26 31.54 -14.23
N GLY A 5 39.15 30.97 -15.04
CA GLY A 5 40.59 30.98 -14.82
C GLY A 5 41.30 29.86 -15.56
N ARG A 6 41.61 30.08 -16.85
CA ARG A 6 42.52 29.24 -17.62
C ARG A 6 43.90 29.29 -16.96
N GLN A 7 44.26 28.25 -16.20
CA GLN A 7 45.65 27.88 -15.94
C GLN A 7 45.71 26.36 -15.77
N THR A 8 46.49 25.73 -16.65
CA THR A 8 46.96 24.34 -16.65
C THR A 8 46.68 23.54 -15.38
N CYS A 9 45.70 22.62 -15.44
CA CYS A 9 45.48 21.59 -14.40
C CYS A 9 46.69 20.66 -14.33
N THR A 10 47.57 20.92 -13.40
CA THR A 10 48.58 19.97 -12.92
C THR A 10 47.90 18.82 -12.18
N LEU A 11 48.50 17.64 -12.32
CA LEU A 11 48.06 16.30 -11.90
C LEU A 11 47.97 16.10 -10.37
N PHE A 12 47.17 16.89 -9.64
CA PHE A 12 46.97 16.72 -8.19
C PHE A 12 45.49 16.71 -7.74
N ALA A 13 45.08 15.55 -7.19
CA ALA A 13 44.20 15.34 -6.03
C ALA A 13 42.68 15.68 -6.08
N GLY A 14 41.85 14.64 -6.30
CA GLY A 14 40.52 14.50 -5.68
C GLY A 14 39.29 15.04 -6.45
N PHE A 15 38.09 14.64 -6.02
CA PHE A 15 36.82 15.26 -6.43
C PHE A 15 36.41 16.28 -5.35
N GLN A 16 36.19 17.53 -5.73
CA GLN A 16 35.80 18.60 -4.81
C GLN A 16 34.37 19.07 -5.05
N VAL A 17 33.58 19.13 -3.99
CA VAL A 17 32.15 19.52 -4.06
C VAL A 17 31.88 20.66 -3.08
N GLY A 18 31.27 21.75 -3.56
CA GLY A 18 30.81 22.83 -2.68
C GLY A 18 29.58 22.40 -1.87
N ALA A 19 29.44 22.84 -0.61
CA ALA A 19 28.31 22.40 0.24
C ALA A 19 26.93 22.67 -0.36
N SER A 20 26.77 23.81 -1.05
CA SER A 20 25.50 24.21 -1.63
C SER A 20 25.18 23.48 -2.94
N CYS A 21 26.08 22.61 -3.43
CA CYS A 21 25.80 21.80 -4.61
C CYS A 21 24.61 20.88 -4.33
N ARG A 22 23.66 20.88 -5.27
CA ARG A 22 22.47 20.03 -5.21
C ARG A 22 22.89 18.58 -5.39
N ILE A 23 22.24 17.67 -4.67
CA ILE A 23 22.54 16.24 -4.77
C ILE A 23 22.38 15.72 -6.21
N ALA A 24 21.37 16.22 -6.96
CA ALA A 24 21.20 15.89 -8.38
C ALA A 24 22.42 16.29 -9.23
N GLN A 25 23.00 17.48 -8.99
CA GLN A 25 24.19 17.94 -9.71
C GLN A 25 25.40 17.08 -9.38
N VAL A 26 25.59 16.73 -8.11
CA VAL A 26 26.66 15.82 -7.67
C VAL A 26 26.54 14.47 -8.39
N LYS A 27 25.33 13.90 -8.46
CA LYS A 27 25.07 12.64 -9.16
C LYS A 27 25.45 12.72 -10.65
N THR A 28 25.01 13.77 -11.35
CA THR A 28 25.31 13.96 -12.78
C THR A 28 26.81 14.12 -13.05
N GLU A 29 27.52 14.88 -12.22
CA GLU A 29 28.96 15.07 -12.39
C GLU A 29 29.75 13.79 -12.09
N LEU A 30 29.35 13.01 -11.08
CA LEU A 30 29.93 11.70 -10.81
C LEU A 30 29.72 10.73 -11.99
N GLN A 31 28.52 10.69 -12.57
CA GLN A 31 28.23 9.86 -13.76
C GLN A 31 29.12 10.22 -14.96
N ARG A 32 29.49 11.49 -15.11
CA ARG A 32 30.41 11.95 -16.17
C ARG A 32 31.89 11.67 -15.86
N ALA A 33 32.28 11.75 -14.59
CA ALA A 33 33.67 11.64 -14.15
C ALA A 33 34.12 10.18 -13.98
N VAL A 34 33.28 9.33 -13.38
CA VAL A 34 33.64 7.93 -13.03
C VAL A 34 34.15 7.11 -14.22
N PRO A 35 33.55 7.16 -15.42
CA PRO A 35 34.06 6.41 -16.58
C PRO A 35 35.46 6.81 -17.04
N LYS A 36 35.95 8.01 -16.64
CA LYS A 36 37.26 8.55 -17.05
C LYS A 36 38.37 8.27 -16.03
N LEU A 37 38.03 7.73 -14.87
CA LEU A 37 38.97 7.46 -13.77
C LEU A 37 39.53 6.04 -13.85
N LYS A 38 40.72 5.83 -13.28
CA LYS A 38 41.32 4.49 -13.19
C LYS A 38 40.57 3.64 -12.18
N ARG A 39 40.54 2.31 -12.37
CA ARG A 39 39.87 1.36 -11.47
C ARG A 39 40.30 1.48 -9.99
N SER A 40 41.54 1.88 -9.73
CA SER A 40 42.07 2.12 -8.38
C SER A 40 41.56 3.41 -7.72
N GLN A 41 40.84 4.27 -8.45
CA GLN A 41 40.40 5.59 -8.00
C GLN A 41 38.88 5.73 -7.94
N VAL A 42 38.13 4.74 -8.42
CA VAL A 42 36.66 4.84 -8.60
C VAL A 42 35.84 4.34 -7.42
N ALA A 43 36.39 3.48 -6.55
CA ALA A 43 35.59 2.75 -5.57
C ALA A 43 34.70 3.65 -4.67
N PRO A 44 35.20 4.76 -4.10
CA PRO A 44 34.36 5.66 -3.31
C PRO A 44 33.29 6.38 -4.12
N PHE A 45 33.58 6.75 -5.37
CA PHE A 45 32.65 7.44 -6.24
C PHE A 45 31.53 6.52 -6.75
N VAL A 46 31.86 5.26 -7.01
CA VAL A 46 30.88 4.22 -7.38
C VAL A 46 29.95 3.95 -6.21
N ALA A 47 30.48 3.78 -5.00
CA ALA A 47 29.67 3.63 -3.79
C ALA A 47 28.76 4.85 -3.56
N LEU A 48 29.26 6.07 -3.81
CA LEU A 48 28.48 7.29 -3.68
C LEU A 48 27.36 7.37 -4.72
N MET A 49 27.67 7.04 -5.98
CA MET A 49 26.66 6.97 -7.04
C MET A 49 25.54 5.99 -6.70
N GLU A 50 25.86 4.83 -6.12
CA GLU A 50 24.86 3.83 -5.71
C GLU A 50 23.95 4.36 -4.59
N GLN A 51 24.50 4.98 -3.54
CA GLN A 51 23.67 5.57 -2.49
C GLN A 51 22.78 6.70 -3.04
N LEU A 52 23.30 7.51 -3.97
CA LEU A 52 22.54 8.59 -4.62
C LEU A 52 21.45 8.09 -5.57
N ARG A 53 21.45 6.81 -5.94
CA ARG A 53 20.35 6.18 -6.69
C ARG A 53 19.08 6.10 -5.84
N TRP A 54 19.23 5.73 -4.57
CA TRP A 54 18.15 5.48 -3.62
C TRP A 54 17.93 6.62 -2.62
N PHE A 55 18.63 7.75 -2.83
CA PHE A 55 18.52 8.94 -1.98
C PHE A 55 17.33 9.81 -2.41
N GLY A 56 16.23 9.73 -1.67
CA GLY A 56 15.01 10.53 -1.85
C GLY A 56 14.38 10.46 -3.24
N GLY A 57 13.30 11.21 -3.45
CA GLY A 57 12.76 11.49 -4.78
C GLY A 57 13.62 12.46 -5.61
N SER A 58 13.32 12.57 -6.91
CA SER A 58 13.98 13.54 -7.80
C SER A 58 13.79 14.99 -7.33
N GLN A 59 12.61 15.30 -6.80
CA GLN A 59 12.23 16.58 -6.24
C GLN A 59 13.15 16.96 -5.07
N VAL A 60 13.37 16.04 -4.12
CA VAL A 60 14.28 16.23 -2.98
C VAL A 60 15.70 16.43 -3.47
N ARG A 61 16.22 15.57 -4.37
CA ARG A 61 17.60 15.69 -4.88
C ARG A 61 17.87 16.99 -5.65
N ASN A 62 16.84 17.58 -6.27
CA ASN A 62 16.95 18.81 -7.04
C ASN A 62 17.12 20.06 -6.17
N VAL A 63 16.79 20.00 -4.88
CA VAL A 63 16.90 21.14 -3.94
C VAL A 63 17.82 20.85 -2.76
N ALA A 64 17.91 19.60 -2.30
CA ALA A 64 18.75 19.21 -1.19
C ALA A 64 20.23 19.42 -1.52
N ALA A 65 20.91 20.15 -0.64
CA ALA A 65 22.33 20.42 -0.73
C ALA A 65 23.14 19.35 0.01
N ILE A 66 24.27 18.92 -0.56
CA ILE A 66 25.14 17.91 0.07
C ILE A 66 25.63 18.35 1.46
N GLY A 67 25.97 19.64 1.61
CA GLY A 67 26.38 20.20 2.90
C GLY A 67 25.23 20.27 3.90
N GLY A 68 24.00 20.48 3.43
CA GLY A 68 22.81 20.40 4.28
C GLY A 68 22.67 19.02 4.90
N ASN A 69 22.76 17.96 4.10
CA ASN A 69 22.68 16.58 4.60
C ASN A 69 23.76 16.24 5.62
N ILE A 70 25.01 16.68 5.39
CA ILE A 70 26.13 16.50 6.31
C ILE A 70 25.85 17.21 7.64
N MET A 71 25.46 18.49 7.58
CA MET A 71 25.27 19.32 8.78
C MET A 71 24.01 18.96 9.58
N THR A 72 22.96 18.43 8.94
CA THR A 72 21.81 17.84 9.64
C THR A 72 22.24 16.68 10.54
N ALA A 73 23.34 15.99 10.20
CA ALA A 73 23.93 14.93 11.01
C ALA A 73 22.93 13.85 11.45
N SER A 74 21.94 13.56 10.59
CA SER A 74 20.90 12.57 10.88
C SER A 74 21.53 11.19 11.14
N PRO A 75 21.08 10.44 12.16
CA PRO A 75 21.55 9.08 12.43
C PRO A 75 21.27 8.11 11.28
N LEU A 76 20.28 8.46 10.43
CA LEU A 76 19.83 7.68 9.29
C LEU A 76 20.34 8.27 7.96
N SER A 77 21.34 9.17 7.99
CA SER A 77 21.93 9.73 6.77
C SER A 77 22.58 8.63 5.94
N ASP A 78 22.23 8.53 4.66
CA ASP A 78 22.85 7.60 3.72
C ASP A 78 24.24 8.04 3.24
N LEU A 79 24.58 9.32 3.40
CA LEU A 79 25.84 9.90 2.92
C LEU A 79 26.91 9.95 4.00
N ASN A 80 26.54 10.20 5.26
CA ASN A 80 27.51 10.35 6.35
C ASN A 80 28.36 9.09 6.59
N PRO A 81 27.78 7.86 6.63
CA PRO A 81 28.59 6.64 6.74
C PRO A 81 29.62 6.53 5.63
N LEU A 82 29.21 6.85 4.40
CA LEU A 82 30.07 6.81 3.21
C LEU A 82 31.21 7.83 3.30
N LEU A 83 30.89 9.09 3.63
CA LEU A 83 31.89 10.15 3.75
C LEU A 83 32.92 9.83 4.85
N LEU A 84 32.47 9.30 5.99
CA LEU A 84 33.34 8.86 7.08
C LEU A 84 34.23 7.68 6.65
N ALA A 85 33.65 6.62 6.08
CA ALA A 85 34.42 5.45 5.63
C ALA A 85 35.41 5.80 4.51
N SER A 86 35.08 6.79 3.66
CA SER A 86 35.98 7.28 2.60
C SER A 86 37.10 8.19 3.11
N ARG A 87 37.08 8.58 4.40
CA ARG A 87 37.94 9.63 4.99
C ARG A 87 37.87 10.95 4.22
N ALA A 88 36.66 11.37 3.84
CA ALA A 88 36.44 12.65 3.19
C ALA A 88 36.87 13.80 4.12
N SER A 89 37.55 14.81 3.56
CA SER A 89 37.96 15.99 4.32
C SER A 89 36.97 17.13 4.12
N LEU A 90 36.65 17.82 5.21
CA LEU A 90 35.78 18.99 5.24
C LEU A 90 36.63 20.23 5.48
N THR A 91 36.63 21.16 4.52
CA THR A 91 37.29 22.45 4.69
C THR A 91 36.29 23.47 5.23
N PHE A 92 36.64 24.07 6.35
CA PHE A 92 35.91 25.20 6.95
C PHE A 92 36.69 26.49 6.68
N SER A 93 35.98 27.57 6.32
CA SER A 93 36.55 28.91 6.21
C SER A 93 35.62 29.89 6.93
N SER A 94 36.15 30.84 7.71
CA SER A 94 35.34 31.95 8.23
C SER A 94 35.96 33.29 7.85
N ILE A 95 35.11 34.32 7.78
CA ILE A 95 35.53 35.71 7.63
C ILE A 95 35.40 36.34 9.02
N GLY A 96 36.48 36.41 9.80
CA GLY A 96 36.42 36.77 11.23
C GLY A 96 35.68 35.71 12.08
N ASP A 97 34.96 36.13 13.13
CA ASP A 97 34.24 35.26 14.09
C ASP A 97 32.82 34.80 13.64
N SER A 98 32.40 35.00 12.37
CA SER A 98 31.09 34.48 11.93
C SER A 98 31.00 33.99 10.47
N LEU A 99 30.59 32.71 10.38
CA LEU A 99 30.02 31.84 9.33
C LEU A 99 30.76 31.47 8.02
N LYS A 100 30.40 30.27 7.55
CA LYS A 100 31.27 29.25 6.94
C LYS A 100 30.99 29.00 5.45
N VAL A 101 32.02 29.08 4.59
CA VAL A 101 31.97 28.52 3.22
C VAL A 101 32.62 27.13 3.23
N TYR A 102 31.96 26.16 2.62
CA TYR A 102 32.31 24.74 2.74
C TYR A 102 32.84 24.15 1.43
N ARG A 103 33.88 23.34 1.55
CA ARG A 103 34.44 22.55 0.44
C ARG A 103 34.69 21.13 0.93
N ILE A 104 34.10 20.15 0.26
CA ILE A 104 34.39 18.73 0.48
C ILE A 104 35.55 18.39 -0.44
N SER A 105 36.64 17.85 0.10
CA SER A 105 37.76 17.33 -0.68
C SER A 105 38.00 15.88 -0.33
N GLN A 106 38.00 14.99 -1.32
CA GLN A 106 38.55 13.65 -1.14
C GLN A 106 40.00 13.65 -1.60
N LEU A 107 40.95 13.44 -0.69
CA LEU A 107 42.36 13.28 -1.03
C LEU A 107 42.56 11.93 -1.72
N LEU A 108 42.77 11.95 -3.04
CA LEU A 108 43.31 10.81 -3.78
C LEU A 108 44.80 10.69 -3.42
N ASN A 109 45.13 9.88 -2.42
CA ASN A 109 46.52 9.44 -2.23
C ASN A 109 46.86 8.41 -3.32
N THR A 110 47.64 8.83 -4.31
CA THR A 110 48.27 7.96 -5.31
C THR A 110 49.39 7.14 -4.67
N VAL A 111 49.02 6.14 -3.86
CA VAL A 111 49.95 5.05 -3.54
C VAL A 111 49.73 3.97 -4.59
N HIS A 112 50.64 3.88 -5.56
CA HIS A 112 50.60 2.94 -6.69
C HIS A 112 50.69 1.44 -6.31
N ARG A 113 50.50 1.08 -5.03
CA ARG A 113 50.78 -0.26 -4.49
C ARG A 113 49.67 -0.90 -3.61
N LEU A 114 48.45 -0.35 -3.57
CA LEU A 114 47.34 -0.89 -2.76
C LEU A 114 46.09 -1.11 -3.61
N LEU A 115 45.35 -2.20 -3.32
CA LEU A 115 44.01 -2.45 -3.86
C LEU A 115 42.97 -1.91 -2.88
N GLU A 116 42.15 -0.95 -3.31
CA GLU A 116 41.11 -0.33 -2.50
C GLU A 116 39.72 -0.79 -2.94
N PHE A 117 38.93 -1.24 -1.97
CA PHE A 117 37.53 -1.63 -2.16
C PHE A 117 36.66 -0.80 -1.23
N MET A 118 35.50 -0.39 -1.73
CA MET A 118 34.51 0.32 -0.94
C MET A 118 33.12 -0.10 -1.39
N MET A 119 32.25 -0.34 -0.41
CA MET A 119 30.83 -0.55 -0.66
C MET A 119 30.01 0.27 0.32
N ALA A 120 28.82 0.64 -0.12
CA ALA A 120 27.79 1.19 0.73
C ALA A 120 26.54 0.31 0.64
N PHE A 121 25.81 0.24 1.73
CA PHE A 121 24.62 -0.58 1.89
C PHE A 121 23.51 0.28 2.49
N LYS A 122 22.27 -0.02 2.11
CA LYS A 122 21.07 0.59 2.65
C LYS A 122 19.97 -0.47 2.68
N GLN A 123 19.32 -0.59 3.82
CA GLN A 123 18.07 -1.32 3.96
C GLN A 123 17.03 -0.37 4.54
N GLY A 124 15.92 -0.15 3.83
CA GLY A 124 14.72 0.54 4.29
C GLY A 124 13.55 -0.44 4.43
N GLN A 125 12.36 0.07 4.71
CA GLN A 125 11.11 -0.70 4.51
C GLN A 125 10.82 -0.82 3.01
N ARG A 126 11.10 0.25 2.26
CA ARG A 126 11.01 0.33 0.80
C ARG A 126 12.36 0.59 0.16
N ARG A 127 12.54 0.17 -1.10
CA ARG A 127 13.77 0.40 -1.85
C ARG A 127 13.96 1.87 -2.26
N GLU A 128 12.89 2.52 -2.70
CA GLU A 128 12.91 3.90 -3.20
C GLU A 128 12.32 4.89 -2.20
N ASP A 129 12.86 6.11 -2.18
CA ASP A 129 12.34 7.24 -1.39
C ASP A 129 11.96 6.87 0.06
N ASP A 130 12.92 6.22 0.73
CA ASP A 130 12.76 5.77 2.11
C ASP A 130 13.99 6.10 2.97
N MET A 131 13.77 6.24 4.28
CA MET A 131 14.83 6.34 5.27
C MET A 131 15.39 4.95 5.54
N ALA A 132 16.69 4.85 5.79
CA ALA A 132 17.31 3.58 6.13
C ALA A 132 16.87 3.12 7.54
N VAL A 133 16.53 1.84 7.67
CA VAL A 133 16.51 1.12 8.96
C VAL A 133 17.94 0.95 9.46
N VAL A 134 18.81 0.43 8.60
CA VAL A 134 20.27 0.43 8.78
C VAL A 134 20.91 0.76 7.43
N ASN A 135 21.91 1.63 7.46
CA ASN A 135 22.81 1.84 6.32
C ASN A 135 24.25 1.66 6.79
N ALA A 136 25.14 1.37 5.85
CA ALA A 136 26.54 1.13 6.16
C ALA A 136 27.44 1.58 5.02
N ALA A 137 28.68 1.90 5.36
CA ALA A 137 29.75 1.99 4.38
C ALA A 137 31.01 1.33 4.94
N MET A 138 31.66 0.54 4.09
CA MET A 138 32.86 -0.19 4.45
C MET A 138 33.94 0.04 3.41
N ARG A 139 35.17 0.28 3.85
CA ARG A 139 36.34 0.48 3.00
C ARG A 139 37.47 -0.42 3.46
N ALA A 140 38.09 -1.15 2.55
CA ALA A 140 39.25 -1.99 2.83
C ALA A 140 40.37 -1.72 1.83
N ARG A 141 41.61 -1.73 2.32
CA ARG A 141 42.81 -1.71 1.48
C ARG A 141 43.66 -2.94 1.73
N PHE A 142 44.17 -3.53 0.66
CA PHE A 142 45.01 -4.71 0.71
C PHE A 142 46.40 -4.44 0.14
N GLY A 143 47.42 -5.06 0.74
CA GLY A 143 48.74 -5.17 0.14
C GLY A 143 48.69 -6.07 -1.10
N LEU A 144 49.26 -5.60 -2.23
CA LEU A 144 49.20 -6.28 -3.54
C LEU A 144 49.68 -7.75 -3.53
N GLU A 145 50.56 -8.13 -2.59
CA GLU A 145 51.22 -9.45 -2.57
C GLU A 145 50.72 -10.38 -1.46
N THR A 146 50.08 -9.85 -0.41
CA THR A 146 49.83 -10.62 0.82
C THR A 146 48.36 -10.90 1.10
N SER A 147 47.44 -10.21 0.40
CA SER A 147 46.00 -10.22 0.71
C SER A 147 45.67 -9.93 2.18
N ARG A 148 46.58 -9.25 2.88
CA ARG A 148 46.41 -8.80 4.26
C ARG A 148 45.74 -7.44 4.28
N VAL A 149 44.89 -7.24 5.27
CA VAL A 149 44.21 -5.97 5.51
C VAL A 149 45.23 -4.94 5.98
N THR A 150 45.40 -3.87 5.22
CA THR A 150 46.29 -2.75 5.59
C THR A 150 45.51 -1.60 6.22
N GLU A 151 44.30 -1.35 5.72
CA GLU A 151 43.35 -0.40 6.29
C GLU A 151 41.95 -1.01 6.21
N LEU A 152 41.13 -0.77 7.23
CA LEU A 152 39.72 -1.14 7.26
C LEU A 152 38.93 -0.04 7.97
N GLU A 153 37.85 0.40 7.36
CA GLU A 153 36.87 1.33 7.94
C GLU A 153 35.49 0.69 7.82
N MET A 154 34.73 0.71 8.91
CA MET A 154 33.35 0.23 8.95
C MET A 154 32.50 1.24 9.70
N VAL A 155 31.47 1.74 9.03
CA VAL A 155 30.62 2.80 9.55
C VAL A 155 29.16 2.44 9.30
N PHE A 156 28.31 2.61 10.31
CA PHE A 156 26.88 2.28 10.28
C PHE A 156 26.02 3.48 10.68
N GLY A 157 24.86 3.66 10.04
CA GLY A 157 23.76 4.50 10.51
C GLY A 157 22.57 3.64 10.95
N GLY A 158 21.66 4.22 11.72
CA GLY A 158 20.51 3.50 12.31
C GLY A 158 20.81 2.65 13.55
N MET A 159 22.08 2.59 13.98
CA MET A 159 22.55 1.85 15.16
C MET A 159 22.73 2.73 16.41
N GLY A 160 22.16 3.93 16.42
CA GLY A 160 22.27 4.85 17.54
C GLY A 160 21.69 6.23 17.23
N ASN A 161 21.99 7.21 18.09
CA ASN A 161 21.57 8.61 17.92
C ASN A 161 22.49 9.43 17.00
N ARG A 162 23.52 8.81 16.42
CA ARG A 162 24.48 9.36 15.45
C ARG A 162 25.02 8.23 14.58
N THR A 163 25.66 8.58 13.48
CA THR A 163 26.45 7.62 12.68
C THR A 163 27.58 7.04 13.53
N LEU A 164 27.72 5.71 13.53
CA LEU A 164 28.63 4.95 14.38
C LEU A 164 29.80 4.40 13.55
N THR A 165 31.02 4.70 13.96
CA THR A 165 32.24 4.06 13.43
C THR A 165 32.66 2.91 14.34
N VAL A 166 32.84 1.72 13.77
CA VAL A 166 33.18 0.49 14.51
C VAL A 166 34.70 0.31 14.55
N ALA A 167 35.36 1.19 15.29
CA ALA A 167 36.82 1.32 15.28
C ALA A 167 37.52 0.14 15.96
N ARG A 168 36.93 -0.45 17.00
CA ARG A 168 37.57 -1.55 17.76
C ARG A 168 37.58 -2.83 16.93
N THR A 169 36.44 -3.22 16.33
CA THR A 169 36.43 -4.35 15.38
C THR A 169 37.35 -4.07 14.19
N ALA A 170 37.31 -2.89 13.58
CA ALA A 170 38.16 -2.59 12.43
C ALA A 170 39.66 -2.73 12.76
N SER A 171 40.10 -2.21 13.91
CA SER A 171 41.49 -2.28 14.36
C SER A 171 41.96 -3.72 14.62
N LEU A 172 41.08 -4.57 15.15
CA LEU A 172 41.36 -6.00 15.40
C LEU A 172 41.67 -6.78 14.11
N LEU A 173 41.11 -6.35 12.98
CA LEU A 173 41.21 -7.05 11.71
C LEU A 173 42.41 -6.58 10.85
N ILE A 174 43.03 -5.45 11.18
CA ILE A 174 44.24 -4.96 10.51
C ILE A 174 45.37 -5.99 10.67
N GLY A 175 46.07 -6.28 9.57
CA GLY A 175 47.17 -7.25 9.51
C GLY A 175 46.74 -8.71 9.33
N LYS A 176 45.45 -9.04 9.52
CA LYS A 176 44.91 -10.39 9.27
C LYS A 176 44.74 -10.67 7.78
N LEU A 177 44.71 -11.95 7.42
CA LEU A 177 44.42 -12.44 6.06
C LEU A 177 42.92 -12.40 5.81
N TRP A 178 42.47 -12.00 4.62
CA TRP A 178 41.05 -11.95 4.27
C TRP A 178 40.49 -13.36 3.97
N ASN A 179 40.17 -14.14 4.99
CA ASN A 179 39.69 -15.52 4.92
C ASN A 179 38.50 -15.78 5.86
N SER A 180 38.02 -17.03 5.93
CA SER A 180 36.87 -17.40 6.77
C SER A 180 37.12 -17.17 8.27
N GLU A 181 38.36 -17.36 8.73
CA GLU A 181 38.76 -17.10 10.12
C GLU A 181 38.64 -15.59 10.45
N LEU A 182 39.03 -14.71 9.52
CA LEU A 182 38.83 -13.27 9.67
C LEU A 182 37.35 -12.92 9.80
N LEU A 183 36.48 -13.53 8.99
CA LEU A 183 35.04 -13.29 9.04
C LEU A 183 34.44 -13.72 10.39
N GLU A 184 34.85 -14.85 10.94
CA GLU A 184 34.38 -15.33 12.25
C GLU A 184 34.79 -14.38 13.38
N VAL A 185 36.06 -13.97 13.38
CA VAL A 185 36.59 -12.97 14.34
C VAL A 185 35.87 -11.63 14.19
N ALA A 186 35.65 -11.18 12.95
CA ALA A 186 34.95 -9.94 12.65
C ALA A 186 33.51 -9.97 13.14
N THR A 187 32.79 -11.07 12.92
CA THR A 187 31.39 -11.25 13.32
C THR A 187 31.24 -11.21 14.84
N ASN A 188 32.08 -11.98 15.56
CA ASN A 188 32.05 -12.04 17.02
C ASN A 188 32.38 -10.69 17.66
N SER A 189 33.40 -10.00 17.15
CA SER A 189 33.77 -8.67 17.67
C SER A 189 32.72 -7.61 17.31
N LEU A 190 32.17 -7.63 16.09
CA LEU A 190 31.16 -6.67 15.65
C LEU A 190 29.90 -6.77 16.52
N LEU A 191 29.43 -7.98 16.79
CA LEU A 191 28.24 -8.21 17.61
C LEU A 191 28.35 -7.64 19.03
N GLN A 192 29.56 -7.62 19.60
CA GLN A 192 29.83 -6.99 20.90
C GLN A 192 29.90 -5.46 20.83
N GLU A 193 30.09 -4.88 19.64
CA GLU A 193 30.21 -3.43 19.44
C GLU A 193 28.90 -2.76 19.05
N ILE A 194 28.00 -3.48 18.40
CA ILE A 194 26.75 -2.94 17.85
C ILE A 194 25.50 -3.27 18.68
N GLN A 195 25.65 -3.65 19.95
CA GLN A 195 24.52 -4.04 20.80
C GLN A 195 23.54 -2.90 21.01
N LEU A 196 22.26 -3.16 20.73
CA LEU A 196 21.15 -2.25 21.00
C LEU A 196 20.35 -2.75 22.20
N PRO A 197 20.13 -1.94 23.25
CA PRO A 197 19.28 -2.32 24.36
C PRO A 197 17.81 -2.43 23.90
N GLY A 198 17.02 -3.27 24.58
CA GLY A 198 15.59 -3.39 24.29
C GLY A 198 14.84 -2.08 24.51
N GLY A 199 13.95 -1.73 23.59
CA GLY A 199 13.23 -0.45 23.60
C GLY A 199 14.00 0.70 22.93
N SER A 200 15.04 0.38 22.15
CA SER A 200 15.80 1.37 21.40
C SER A 200 14.89 2.12 20.42
N PRO A 201 15.07 3.44 20.22
CA PRO A 201 14.31 4.18 19.21
C PRO A 201 14.38 3.49 17.84
N GLY A 202 13.22 3.38 17.18
CA GLY A 202 13.04 2.63 15.93
C GLY A 202 12.77 1.13 16.07
N GLY A 203 12.89 0.53 17.27
CA GLY A 203 12.61 -0.90 17.51
C GLY A 203 13.50 -1.84 16.69
N MET A 204 13.01 -3.05 16.39
CA MET A 204 13.65 -4.01 15.48
C MET A 204 15.13 -4.30 15.81
N GLU A 205 15.50 -4.32 17.10
CA GLU A 205 16.89 -4.37 17.55
C GLU A 205 17.63 -5.61 17.02
N THR A 206 16.98 -6.77 17.08
CA THR A 206 17.51 -8.03 16.54
C THR A 206 17.76 -7.94 15.04
N TYR A 207 16.77 -7.46 14.28
CA TYR A 207 16.88 -7.28 12.83
C TYR A 207 17.98 -6.28 12.45
N ARG A 208 18.08 -5.14 13.14
CA ARG A 208 19.12 -4.14 12.93
C ARG A 208 20.53 -4.71 13.16
N CYS A 209 20.73 -5.44 14.26
CA CYS A 209 21.99 -6.12 14.53
C CYS A 209 22.32 -7.17 13.45
N SER A 210 21.34 -7.98 13.03
CA SER A 210 21.52 -8.96 11.95
C SER A 210 21.89 -8.30 10.62
N LEU A 211 21.28 -7.15 10.27
CA LEU A 211 21.63 -6.41 9.06
C LEU A 211 23.10 -5.96 9.03
N CYS A 212 23.64 -5.51 10.16
CA CYS A 212 25.05 -5.14 10.25
C CYS A 212 25.98 -6.31 9.94
N LEU A 213 25.69 -7.50 10.47
CA LEU A 213 26.44 -8.72 10.18
C LEU A 213 26.27 -9.14 8.71
N SER A 214 25.06 -9.04 8.17
CA SER A 214 24.77 -9.32 6.76
C SER A 214 25.51 -8.38 5.81
N PHE A 215 25.62 -7.09 6.13
CA PHE A 215 26.40 -6.13 5.35
C PHE A 215 27.90 -6.41 5.43
N LEU A 216 28.41 -6.80 6.60
CA LEU A 216 29.79 -7.27 6.74
C LEU A 216 30.04 -8.49 5.85
N PHE A 217 29.12 -9.47 5.85
CA PHE A 217 29.23 -10.66 5.01
C PHE A 217 29.21 -10.33 3.52
N LYS A 218 28.28 -9.45 3.07
CA LYS A 218 28.23 -8.97 1.68
C LYS A 218 29.54 -8.27 1.28
N PHE A 219 30.08 -7.43 2.17
CA PHE A 219 31.37 -6.76 1.94
C PHE A 219 32.54 -7.74 1.88
N TYR A 220 32.56 -8.75 2.77
CA TYR A 220 33.56 -9.81 2.79
C TYR A 220 33.64 -10.54 1.44
N LEU A 221 32.49 -10.94 0.89
CA LEU A 221 32.41 -11.60 -0.42
C LEU A 221 32.90 -10.68 -1.55
N HIS A 222 32.54 -9.39 -1.51
CA HIS A 222 32.94 -8.43 -2.53
C HIS A 222 34.43 -8.12 -2.51
N ALA A 223 35.02 -7.90 -1.33
CA ALA A 223 36.43 -7.54 -1.20
C ALA A 223 37.39 -8.73 -1.37
N GLY A 224 36.88 -9.98 -1.44
CA GLY A 224 37.67 -11.20 -1.63
C GLY A 224 38.22 -11.43 -3.05
N VAL A 225 37.93 -10.55 -4.01
CA VAL A 225 38.39 -10.59 -5.42
C VAL A 225 39.88 -10.91 -5.60
N PRO A 226 40.83 -10.32 -4.84
CA PRO A 226 42.26 -10.44 -5.14
C PRO A 226 42.86 -11.85 -4.93
N GLN A 227 42.14 -12.76 -4.26
CA GLN A 227 42.64 -14.10 -3.89
C GLN A 227 42.22 -15.20 -4.88
N GLY A 228 41.79 -14.85 -6.10
CA GLY A 228 41.25 -15.82 -7.07
C GLY A 228 39.78 -16.18 -6.81
N ASN A 229 39.07 -15.41 -5.98
CA ASN A 229 37.64 -15.57 -5.78
C ASN A 229 36.89 -15.08 -7.02
N ILE A 230 36.48 -16.01 -7.89
CA ILE A 230 35.76 -15.75 -9.15
C ILE A 230 34.44 -15.00 -8.91
N LEU A 231 33.82 -15.17 -7.72
CA LEU A 231 32.60 -14.44 -7.34
C LEU A 231 32.83 -12.95 -7.15
N GLY A 232 34.03 -12.49 -6.78
CA GLY A 232 34.32 -11.09 -6.53
C GLY A 232 34.18 -10.20 -7.78
N PRO A 233 34.91 -10.50 -8.89
CA PRO A 233 34.75 -9.82 -10.17
C PRO A 233 33.34 -9.95 -10.73
N VAL A 234 32.68 -11.09 -10.54
CA VAL A 234 31.29 -11.32 -10.96
C VAL A 234 30.32 -10.49 -10.13
N LEU A 235 30.46 -10.37 -8.81
CA LEU A 235 29.66 -9.46 -7.98
C LEU A 235 29.94 -8.00 -8.32
N PHE A 236 31.20 -7.64 -8.59
CA PHE A 236 31.55 -6.28 -9.04
C PHE A 236 30.95 -5.99 -10.43
N LEU A 237 30.96 -6.94 -11.36
CA LEU A 237 30.35 -6.82 -12.69
C LEU A 237 28.83 -6.85 -12.66
N VAL A 238 28.21 -7.69 -11.83
CA VAL A 238 26.76 -7.71 -11.58
C VAL A 238 26.33 -6.40 -10.93
N PHE A 239 27.10 -5.88 -9.97
CA PHE A 239 26.87 -4.57 -9.35
C PHE A 239 27.02 -3.42 -10.36
N ILE A 240 28.03 -3.46 -11.25
CA ILE A 240 28.22 -2.50 -12.35
C ILE A 240 27.12 -2.64 -13.43
N ASN A 241 26.66 -3.86 -13.72
CA ASN A 241 25.55 -4.12 -14.65
C ASN A 241 24.21 -3.64 -14.06
N ASP A 242 23.97 -3.88 -12.77
CA ASP A 242 22.81 -3.31 -12.05
C ASP A 242 22.88 -1.78 -11.99
N LEU A 243 24.08 -1.19 -11.92
CA LEU A 243 24.33 0.26 -11.97
C LEU A 243 24.09 0.88 -13.36
N SER A 244 24.28 0.10 -14.44
CA SER A 244 24.04 0.55 -15.83
C SER A 244 22.61 0.26 -16.29
N HIS A 245 21.89 -0.65 -15.62
CA HIS A 245 20.45 -0.71 -15.69
C HIS A 245 19.88 0.44 -14.87
N SER A 246 19.35 1.45 -15.58
CA SER A 246 18.32 2.32 -15.00
C SER A 246 17.26 1.42 -14.35
N PRO A 247 16.54 1.85 -13.29
CA PRO A 247 15.27 1.19 -13.00
C PRO A 247 14.47 1.23 -14.31
N GLU A 248 14.47 0.12 -15.04
CA GLU A 248 13.70 0.00 -16.25
C GLU A 248 12.27 0.18 -15.79
N ASN A 249 11.57 1.16 -16.37
CA ASN A 249 10.18 1.41 -16.07
C ASN A 249 9.44 0.07 -16.06
N PRO A 250 8.51 -0.16 -15.11
CA PRO A 250 7.68 -1.35 -15.14
C PRO A 250 7.18 -1.55 -16.56
N LEU A 251 7.51 -2.71 -17.14
CA LEU A 251 7.12 -3.02 -18.50
C LEU A 251 5.66 -3.47 -18.35
N TYR A 252 4.73 -2.53 -18.50
CA TYR A 252 3.31 -2.84 -18.57
C TYR A 252 3.06 -3.65 -19.83
N LEU A 253 3.31 -4.94 -19.76
CA LEU A 253 2.96 -5.90 -20.78
C LEU A 253 1.49 -6.22 -20.59
N PHE A 254 0.64 -5.52 -21.34
CA PHE A 254 -0.66 -6.06 -21.69
C PHE A 254 -0.40 -7.35 -22.49
N ALA A 255 -0.35 -8.50 -21.81
CA ALA A 255 -0.32 -9.79 -22.50
C ALA A 255 -1.72 -10.04 -23.06
N GLY A 256 -1.89 -9.58 -24.29
CA GLY A 256 -3.11 -9.67 -25.06
C GLY A 256 -3.22 -8.40 -25.89
N ASP A 257 -3.40 -8.54 -27.21
CA ASP A 257 -3.98 -7.47 -28.03
C ASP A 257 -5.11 -6.84 -27.22
N PRO A 258 -5.26 -5.49 -27.14
CA PRO A 258 -6.46 -4.92 -26.54
C PRO A 258 -7.62 -5.64 -27.21
N PRO A 259 -8.47 -6.40 -26.49
CA PRO A 259 -9.51 -7.12 -27.20
C PRO A 259 -10.46 -6.08 -27.77
N SER A 260 -10.23 -5.69 -29.01
CA SER A 260 -11.10 -4.86 -29.84
C SER A 260 -12.41 -5.59 -30.16
N ALA A 261 -12.70 -6.69 -29.45
CA ALA A 261 -13.73 -7.67 -29.75
C ALA A 261 -14.36 -8.22 -28.45
N GLU A 262 -15.18 -7.44 -27.74
CA GLU A 262 -16.19 -8.02 -26.82
C GLU A 262 -17.55 -7.31 -26.84
N VAL A 263 -17.69 -6.12 -27.42
CA VAL A 263 -19.03 -5.60 -27.72
C VAL A 263 -19.56 -6.33 -28.97
N PRO A 264 -20.84 -6.75 -29.00
CA PRO A 264 -21.43 -7.33 -30.20
C PRO A 264 -21.19 -6.43 -31.42
N THR A 265 -20.89 -7.01 -32.58
CA THR A 265 -20.72 -6.25 -33.84
C THR A 265 -21.96 -5.46 -34.22
N THR A 266 -23.13 -5.85 -33.68
CA THR A 266 -24.42 -5.18 -33.84
C THR A 266 -24.65 -4.03 -32.85
N GLN A 267 -23.76 -3.80 -31.87
CA GLN A 267 -23.90 -2.72 -30.91
C GLN A 267 -23.62 -1.36 -31.56
N ALA A 268 -24.55 -0.42 -31.42
CA ALA A 268 -24.42 0.94 -31.93
C ALA A 268 -23.12 1.62 -31.44
N SER A 269 -22.55 2.50 -32.26
CA SER A 269 -21.34 3.26 -31.91
C SER A 269 -21.57 4.21 -30.73
N GLU A 270 -22.78 4.73 -30.59
CA GLU A 270 -23.22 5.61 -29.50
C GLU A 270 -23.47 4.86 -28.18
N ASP A 271 -23.74 3.56 -28.24
CA ASP A 271 -23.81 2.72 -27.05
C ASP A 271 -22.40 2.43 -26.55
N LEU A 272 -22.00 3.18 -25.52
CA LEU A 272 -20.68 3.08 -24.91
C LEU A 272 -20.58 2.00 -23.82
N VAL A 273 -21.67 1.30 -23.49
CA VAL A 273 -21.64 0.24 -22.48
C VAL A 273 -20.71 -0.88 -22.94
N GLY A 274 -19.76 -1.25 -22.07
CA GLY A 274 -18.71 -2.22 -22.41
C GLY A 274 -17.58 -1.66 -23.28
N ARG A 275 -17.57 -0.37 -23.65
CA ARG A 275 -16.50 0.29 -24.45
C ARG A 275 -15.47 1.06 -23.61
N PRO A 276 -14.21 1.17 -24.07
CA PRO A 276 -13.13 1.86 -23.36
C PRO A 276 -13.33 3.38 -23.41
N VAL A 277 -14.11 3.94 -22.48
CA VAL A 277 -14.28 5.41 -22.37
C VAL A 277 -13.42 6.02 -21.27
N GLU A 278 -12.71 7.11 -21.55
CA GLU A 278 -11.92 7.77 -20.52
C GLU A 278 -12.80 8.19 -19.31
N HIS A 279 -12.22 8.21 -18.11
CA HIS A 279 -12.92 8.76 -16.95
C HIS A 279 -13.32 10.22 -17.24
N LEU A 280 -14.57 10.60 -16.98
CA LEU A 280 -15.12 11.91 -17.38
C LEU A 280 -14.25 13.10 -16.97
N SER A 281 -13.71 13.06 -15.75
CA SER A 281 -12.84 14.11 -15.19
C SER A 281 -11.35 13.91 -15.42
N ALA A 282 -10.88 12.88 -16.16
CA ALA A 282 -9.45 12.57 -16.28
C ALA A 282 -8.64 13.72 -16.90
N ALA A 283 -9.12 14.30 -18.00
CA ALA A 283 -8.49 15.49 -18.59
C ALA A 283 -8.40 16.66 -17.59
N ARG A 284 -9.42 16.83 -16.73
CA ARG A 284 -9.42 17.86 -15.67
C ARG A 284 -8.45 17.53 -14.54
N HIS A 285 -8.31 16.26 -14.17
CA HIS A 285 -7.29 15.82 -13.21
C HIS A 285 -5.88 16.12 -13.75
N ALA A 286 -5.63 15.83 -15.03
CA ALA A 286 -4.32 16.02 -15.66
C ALA A 286 -3.92 17.49 -15.84
N THR A 287 -4.91 18.37 -15.99
CA THR A 287 -4.71 19.83 -16.16
C THR A 287 -4.76 20.61 -14.84
N GLY A 288 -5.26 19.99 -13.76
CA GLY A 288 -5.52 20.68 -12.49
C GLY A 288 -6.81 21.50 -12.50
N GLU A 289 -7.71 21.28 -13.46
CA GLU A 289 -9.02 21.94 -13.57
C GLU A 289 -10.12 21.26 -12.75
N ALA A 290 -9.86 20.05 -12.23
CA ALA A 290 -10.79 19.38 -11.35
C ALA A 290 -10.73 20.02 -9.96
N VAL A 291 -11.88 20.53 -9.50
CA VAL A 291 -11.99 21.22 -8.22
C VAL A 291 -12.22 20.20 -7.12
N PHE A 292 -11.28 20.13 -6.17
CA PHE A 292 -11.44 19.46 -4.88
C PHE A 292 -11.79 20.49 -3.80
N ILE A 293 -12.14 20.05 -2.59
CA ILE A 293 -12.65 20.98 -1.56
C ILE A 293 -11.58 21.99 -1.14
N SER A 294 -10.32 21.56 -1.08
CA SER A 294 -9.20 22.46 -0.78
C SER A 294 -8.89 23.47 -1.88
N ASP A 295 -9.45 23.29 -3.07
CA ASP A 295 -9.25 24.20 -4.21
C ASP A 295 -10.32 25.30 -4.28
N GLU A 296 -11.38 25.20 -3.46
CA GLU A 296 -12.39 26.26 -3.37
C GLU A 296 -11.75 27.57 -2.92
N VAL A 297 -12.17 28.66 -3.56
CA VAL A 297 -11.68 30.00 -3.23
C VAL A 297 -12.26 30.42 -1.88
N SER A 298 -11.38 30.76 -0.94
CA SER A 298 -11.79 31.25 0.37
C SER A 298 -12.70 32.46 0.25
N ARG A 299 -13.82 32.41 0.98
CA ARG A 299 -14.84 33.45 0.99
C ARG A 299 -14.42 34.57 1.95
N ARG A 300 -14.92 35.79 1.74
CA ARG A 300 -14.68 36.90 2.67
C ARG A 300 -15.33 36.58 4.03
N GLY A 301 -14.51 36.55 5.08
CA GLY A 301 -14.97 36.19 6.43
C GLY A 301 -14.99 34.69 6.71
N GLU A 302 -14.45 33.87 5.81
CA GLU A 302 -14.20 32.46 6.09
C GLU A 302 -13.16 32.31 7.22
N LEU A 303 -13.43 31.40 8.16
CA LEU A 303 -12.51 31.06 9.24
C LEU A 303 -11.98 29.65 9.05
N HIS A 304 -10.73 29.44 9.46
CA HIS A 304 -10.09 28.13 9.44
C HIS A 304 -10.10 27.51 10.82
N LEU A 305 -10.49 26.24 10.88
CA LEU A 305 -10.62 25.49 12.11
C LEU A 305 -9.43 24.53 12.28
N ALA A 306 -8.82 24.52 13.46
CA ALA A 306 -7.80 23.56 13.86
C ALA A 306 -8.25 22.82 15.12
N LEU A 307 -8.14 21.49 15.11
CA LEU A 307 -8.60 20.63 16.19
C LEU A 307 -7.57 20.54 17.32
N ILE A 308 -8.05 20.60 18.56
CA ILE A 308 -7.28 20.27 19.76
C ILE A 308 -7.55 18.80 20.06
N THR A 309 -6.51 17.97 20.09
CA THR A 309 -6.64 16.52 20.27
C THR A 309 -5.92 16.04 21.52
N SER A 310 -6.44 14.99 22.14
CA SER A 310 -5.84 14.35 23.32
C SER A 310 -4.40 13.88 23.06
N THR A 311 -3.51 14.16 24.01
CA THR A 311 -2.16 13.57 24.07
C THR A 311 -2.09 12.36 25.01
N LYS A 312 -3.22 11.94 25.59
CA LYS A 312 -3.32 10.83 26.55
C LYS A 312 -4.30 9.76 26.08
N PRO A 313 -4.02 8.47 26.33
CA PRO A 313 -4.91 7.38 25.95
C PRO A 313 -6.16 7.32 26.84
N HIS A 314 -6.09 7.77 28.10
CA HIS A 314 -7.23 7.76 29.02
C HIS A 314 -7.04 8.79 30.14
N ALA A 315 -7.88 9.83 30.20
CA ALA A 315 -7.79 10.92 31.20
C ALA A 315 -9.09 11.76 31.25
N PRO A 316 -9.32 12.66 32.22
CA PRO A 316 -10.49 13.55 32.24
C PRO A 316 -10.52 14.66 31.15
N ALA A 317 -11.70 15.20 30.81
CA ALA A 317 -11.94 16.34 29.88
C ALA A 317 -13.21 17.14 30.28
N ASP A 318 -13.48 18.32 29.71
CA ASP A 318 -14.63 19.15 30.16
C ASP A 318 -15.23 20.01 29.01
N VAL A 319 -16.43 19.66 28.52
CA VAL A 319 -17.14 20.40 27.43
C VAL A 319 -18.68 20.36 27.63
N PRO A 320 -19.41 21.51 27.55
CA PRO A 320 -20.86 21.54 27.68
C PRO A 320 -21.63 21.36 26.34
N GLY A 321 -22.76 20.64 26.34
CA GLY A 321 -23.71 20.55 25.19
C GLY A 321 -24.30 19.16 24.92
N ASN A 322 -25.16 19.04 23.89
CA ASN A 322 -25.54 17.74 23.30
C ASN A 322 -24.42 17.28 22.37
N ASN A 323 -23.68 16.28 22.83
CA ASN A 323 -22.34 15.95 22.33
C ASN A 323 -22.25 14.56 21.69
N GLN A 324 -23.34 13.79 21.71
CA GLN A 324 -23.33 12.38 21.33
C GLN A 324 -23.48 12.21 19.80
N ILE A 325 -22.51 11.52 19.20
CA ILE A 325 -22.44 11.17 17.78
C ILE A 325 -22.30 9.65 17.62
N GLY A 326 -22.16 9.21 16.37
CA GLY A 326 -22.31 7.81 15.96
C GLY A 326 -23.69 7.60 15.35
N ILE A 327 -23.79 6.77 14.32
CA ILE A 327 -25.03 6.68 13.50
C ILE A 327 -25.86 5.45 13.83
N THR A 328 -25.19 4.35 14.18
CA THR A 328 -25.86 3.12 14.62
C THR A 328 -26.01 3.09 16.13
N ILE A 329 -24.92 3.39 16.83
CA ILE A 329 -24.86 3.53 18.29
C ILE A 329 -24.39 4.96 18.55
N LYS A 330 -24.99 5.61 19.56
CA LYS A 330 -24.65 6.97 20.00
C LYS A 330 -23.68 6.85 21.18
N ASP A 331 -22.44 6.45 20.91
CA ASP A 331 -21.40 6.15 21.91
C ASP A 331 -20.11 6.94 21.73
N GLU A 332 -20.04 7.82 20.73
CA GLU A 332 -18.92 8.73 20.50
C GLU A 332 -19.32 10.17 20.80
N GLU A 333 -18.32 11.03 21.02
CA GLU A 333 -18.50 12.43 21.36
C GLU A 333 -17.87 13.35 20.31
N VAL A 334 -18.55 14.45 19.96
CA VAL A 334 -17.98 15.48 19.04
C VAL A 334 -16.71 16.06 19.65
N PHE A 335 -16.78 16.44 20.91
CA PHE A 335 -15.66 16.92 21.71
C PHE A 335 -15.64 16.16 23.02
N ALA A 336 -14.51 15.54 23.38
CA ALA A 336 -14.40 14.74 24.60
C ALA A 336 -14.91 15.51 25.83
N LYS A 337 -15.86 14.91 26.55
CA LYS A 337 -16.45 15.43 27.77
C LYS A 337 -16.20 14.44 28.91
N ASP A 338 -15.88 14.97 30.08
CA ASP A 338 -15.55 14.25 31.30
C ASP A 338 -14.28 13.38 31.21
N LYS A 339 -14.02 12.71 30.07
CA LYS A 339 -12.82 11.92 29.78
C LYS A 339 -12.46 11.81 28.30
N VAL A 340 -11.18 11.69 28.00
CA VAL A 340 -10.60 11.19 26.76
C VAL A 340 -10.36 9.68 26.86
N THR A 341 -10.53 8.95 25.77
CA THR A 341 -10.42 7.50 25.67
C THR A 341 -9.40 7.02 24.64
N CYS A 342 -8.77 7.92 23.88
CA CYS A 342 -7.61 7.60 23.05
C CYS A 342 -6.75 8.83 22.76
N VAL A 343 -5.48 8.60 22.39
CA VAL A 343 -4.61 9.65 21.84
C VAL A 343 -5.17 10.05 20.47
N GLY A 344 -5.37 11.35 20.26
CA GLY A 344 -5.97 11.89 19.03
C GLY A 344 -7.46 12.20 19.14
N GLN A 345 -8.16 11.80 20.20
CA GLN A 345 -9.57 12.17 20.40
C GLN A 345 -9.73 13.69 20.47
N VAL A 346 -10.70 14.24 19.75
CA VAL A 346 -10.92 15.68 19.68
C VAL A 346 -11.47 16.18 21.02
N ILE A 347 -10.82 17.19 21.60
CA ILE A 347 -11.21 17.85 22.87
C ILE A 347 -11.90 19.19 22.58
N GLY A 348 -11.51 19.85 21.50
CA GLY A 348 -12.03 21.15 21.12
C GLY A 348 -11.49 21.59 19.77
N ALA A 349 -11.76 22.84 19.40
CA ALA A 349 -11.24 23.43 18.18
C ALA A 349 -10.98 24.93 18.34
N VAL A 350 -10.04 25.46 17.56
CA VAL A 350 -9.77 26.89 17.43
C VAL A 350 -10.14 27.33 16.02
N ALA A 351 -10.94 28.39 15.90
CA ALA A 351 -11.21 29.07 14.64
C ALA A 351 -10.37 30.36 14.54
N ALA A 352 -9.74 30.61 13.39
CA ALA A 352 -8.95 31.83 13.15
C ALA A 352 -9.02 32.27 11.68
N ASP A 353 -8.58 33.50 11.40
CA ASP A 353 -8.59 34.09 10.05
C ASP A 353 -7.66 33.38 9.04
N SER A 354 -6.76 32.51 9.51
CA SER A 354 -5.92 31.67 8.65
C SER A 354 -5.62 30.32 9.29
N ALA A 355 -5.43 29.30 8.44
CA ALA A 355 -5.06 27.96 8.88
C ALA A 355 -3.71 27.91 9.62
N GLU A 356 -2.80 28.83 9.35
CA GLU A 356 -1.53 28.93 10.09
C GLU A 356 -1.74 29.48 11.51
N LEU A 357 -2.53 30.54 11.65
CA LEU A 357 -2.86 31.09 12.97
C LEU A 357 -3.65 30.09 13.82
N ALA A 358 -4.63 29.39 13.24
CA ALA A 358 -5.39 28.35 13.94
C ALA A 358 -4.47 27.25 14.48
N ARG A 359 -3.53 26.76 13.65
CA ARG A 359 -2.54 25.73 14.07
C ARG A 359 -1.59 26.22 15.16
N ARG A 360 -1.08 27.45 15.05
CA ARG A 360 -0.23 28.06 16.10
C ARG A 360 -1.01 28.25 17.39
N ALA A 361 -2.27 28.68 17.32
CA ALA A 361 -3.11 28.85 18.50
C ALA A 361 -3.37 27.52 19.22
N VAL A 362 -3.63 26.44 18.47
CA VAL A 362 -3.78 25.08 19.06
C VAL A 362 -2.51 24.65 19.80
N SER A 363 -1.30 24.95 19.29
CA SER A 363 -0.06 24.59 19.98
C SER A 363 0.18 25.32 21.30
N GLU A 364 -0.52 26.43 21.55
CA GLU A 364 -0.44 27.19 22.81
C GLU A 364 -1.50 26.73 23.83
N VAL A 365 -2.47 25.91 23.43
CA VAL A 365 -3.50 25.39 24.34
C VAL A 365 -2.89 24.37 25.28
N GLN A 366 -2.92 24.66 26.58
CA GLN A 366 -2.48 23.74 27.62
C GLN A 366 -3.66 22.94 28.16
N VAL A 367 -3.66 21.63 27.93
CA VAL A 367 -4.62 20.70 28.51
C VAL A 367 -3.95 19.94 29.65
N THR A 368 -4.58 19.94 30.82
CA THR A 368 -4.10 19.20 31.99
C THR A 368 -4.86 17.89 32.10
N TYR A 369 -4.14 16.80 32.31
CA TYR A 369 -4.69 15.45 32.39
C TYR A 369 -4.36 14.81 33.74
N ALA A 370 -5.26 13.95 34.21
CA ALA A 370 -4.96 12.93 35.22
C ALA A 370 -5.06 11.56 34.53
N ASP A 371 -3.99 10.76 34.55
CA ASP A 371 -3.99 9.46 33.88
C ASP A 371 -4.97 8.48 34.57
N LEU A 372 -5.74 7.74 33.78
CA LEU A 372 -6.71 6.75 34.26
C LEU A 372 -6.28 5.33 33.90
N GLU A 373 -6.43 4.40 34.85
CA GLU A 373 -6.19 2.96 34.65
C GLU A 373 -7.53 2.18 34.64
N PRO A 374 -7.64 1.05 33.91
CA PRO A 374 -6.60 0.46 33.06
C PRO A 374 -6.45 1.19 31.71
N VAL A 375 -5.22 1.29 31.21
CA VAL A 375 -4.94 1.65 29.81
C VAL A 375 -4.90 0.37 28.97
N ILE A 376 -5.89 0.19 28.10
CA ILE A 376 -6.07 -1.03 27.29
C ILE A 376 -5.65 -0.74 25.85
N ILE A 377 -4.47 -1.22 25.41
CA ILE A 377 -3.96 -0.91 24.05
C ILE A 377 -4.06 -2.12 23.12
N THR A 378 -3.61 -3.28 23.57
CA THR A 378 -3.54 -4.48 22.72
C THR A 378 -4.82 -5.30 22.75
N ILE A 379 -4.96 -6.21 21.78
CA ILE A 379 -6.06 -7.20 21.78
C ILE A 379 -5.97 -8.08 23.04
N GLU A 380 -4.76 -8.45 23.43
CA GLU A 380 -4.48 -9.24 24.63
C GLU A 380 -4.87 -8.49 25.91
N ASP A 381 -4.61 -7.18 26.00
CA ASP A 381 -5.06 -6.35 27.12
C ASP A 381 -6.59 -6.33 27.19
N ALA A 382 -7.26 -6.18 26.04
CA ALA A 382 -8.71 -6.16 26.00
C ALA A 382 -9.31 -7.51 26.42
N ILE A 383 -8.74 -8.63 25.97
CA ILE A 383 -9.16 -9.97 26.39
C ILE A 383 -8.97 -10.16 27.89
N LYS A 384 -7.80 -9.76 28.43
CA LYS A 384 -7.48 -9.87 29.86
C LYS A 384 -8.42 -9.06 30.75
N ASN A 385 -8.88 -7.90 30.27
CA ASN A 385 -9.79 -7.00 30.99
C ASN A 385 -11.27 -7.18 30.60
N GLU A 386 -11.61 -8.20 29.82
CA GLU A 386 -12.97 -8.45 29.31
C GLU A 386 -13.61 -7.22 28.60
N SER A 387 -12.78 -6.42 27.93
CA SER A 387 -13.17 -5.17 27.28
C SER A 387 -13.58 -5.38 25.82
N PHE A 388 -14.87 -5.64 25.60
CA PHE A 388 -15.44 -5.93 24.28
C PHE A 388 -16.64 -5.03 23.96
N TYR A 389 -16.93 -4.85 22.66
CA TYR A 389 -18.24 -4.39 22.21
C TYR A 389 -19.21 -5.58 22.18
N GLU A 390 -19.96 -5.81 23.25
CA GLU A 390 -20.80 -7.01 23.44
C GLU A 390 -21.81 -7.21 22.30
N ALA A 391 -22.39 -6.12 21.77
CA ALA A 391 -23.36 -6.15 20.68
C ALA A 391 -22.78 -6.63 19.32
N GLU A 392 -21.45 -6.72 19.20
CA GLU A 392 -20.75 -7.14 17.97
C GLU A 392 -20.16 -8.55 18.04
N GLY A 393 -20.32 -9.25 19.15
CA GLY A 393 -19.92 -10.65 19.27
C GLY A 393 -20.75 -11.55 18.34
N LEU A 394 -20.09 -12.41 17.56
CA LEU A 394 -20.76 -13.33 16.64
C LEU A 394 -20.19 -14.74 16.79
N THR A 395 -21.06 -15.74 16.80
CA THR A 395 -20.67 -17.14 16.69
C THR A 395 -21.38 -17.76 15.48
N LEU A 396 -20.61 -18.43 14.62
CA LEU A 396 -21.15 -19.22 13.50
C LEU A 396 -20.70 -20.66 13.71
N GLU A 397 -21.66 -21.57 13.72
CA GLU A 397 -21.42 -23.01 13.78
C GLU A 397 -22.17 -23.68 12.63
N ASN A 398 -21.48 -24.55 11.91
CA ASN A 398 -22.05 -25.39 10.88
C ASN A 398 -21.37 -26.76 10.91
N GLY A 399 -22.15 -27.84 10.81
CA GLY A 399 -21.66 -29.22 10.90
C GLY A 399 -21.57 -29.77 12.33
N ASN A 400 -20.97 -30.96 12.45
CA ASN A 400 -20.81 -31.68 13.72
C ASN A 400 -19.31 -31.93 14.02
N PHE A 401 -18.84 -31.51 15.20
CA PHE A 401 -17.45 -31.63 15.63
C PHE A 401 -17.21 -32.94 16.38
N ASP A 402 -17.29 -34.07 15.67
CA ASP A 402 -16.82 -35.34 16.23
C ASP A 402 -15.29 -35.40 16.14
N ILE A 403 -14.63 -35.07 17.25
CA ILE A 403 -13.17 -35.06 17.39
C ILE A 403 -12.55 -36.42 17.05
N LEU A 404 -13.29 -37.53 17.21
CA LEU A 404 -12.79 -38.87 16.90
C LEU A 404 -12.58 -39.12 15.39
N SER A 405 -13.15 -38.27 14.53
CA SER A 405 -13.00 -38.35 13.07
C SER A 405 -11.77 -37.58 12.53
N VAL A 406 -11.07 -36.84 13.39
CA VAL A 406 -9.95 -35.98 13.02
C VAL A 406 -8.64 -36.78 13.02
N HIS A 407 -8.03 -36.92 11.85
CA HIS A 407 -6.75 -37.65 11.68
C HIS A 407 -5.53 -36.80 12.09
N LEU A 408 -5.64 -35.48 11.99
CA LEU A 408 -4.55 -34.54 12.21
C LEU A 408 -5.10 -33.23 12.80
N PHE A 409 -4.46 -32.74 13.86
CA PHE A 409 -4.82 -31.50 14.52
C PHE A 409 -3.61 -30.56 14.58
N THR A 410 -3.79 -29.33 14.13
CA THR A 410 -2.72 -28.32 14.08
C THR A 410 -3.20 -27.02 14.73
N PRO A 411 -2.86 -26.77 16.01
CA PRO A 411 -3.17 -25.49 16.64
C PRO A 411 -2.24 -24.41 16.08
N GLY A 412 -2.75 -23.18 15.97
CA GLY A 412 -1.96 -22.05 15.50
C GLY A 412 -2.58 -20.71 15.89
N GLU A 413 -1.73 -19.68 15.91
CA GLU A 413 -2.13 -18.29 16.10
C GLU A 413 -1.51 -17.47 14.96
N VAL A 414 -2.25 -16.46 14.48
CA VAL A 414 -1.75 -15.51 13.49
C VAL A 414 -2.17 -14.09 13.88
N ARG A 415 -1.29 -13.12 13.63
CA ARG A 415 -1.56 -11.69 13.82
C ARG A 415 -1.43 -10.96 12.50
N LEU A 416 -2.28 -9.95 12.31
CA LEU A 416 -2.26 -9.09 11.13
C LEU A 416 -2.37 -7.63 11.60
N GLY A 417 -1.50 -6.76 11.07
CA GLY A 417 -1.48 -5.35 11.40
C GLY A 417 -2.69 -4.57 10.84
N GLY A 418 -2.89 -3.36 11.38
CA GLY A 418 -3.84 -2.39 10.83
C GLY A 418 -3.29 -1.69 9.58
N GLN A 419 -4.12 -0.85 8.94
CA GLN A 419 -3.77 -0.12 7.73
C GLN A 419 -4.44 1.27 7.73
N GLU A 420 -3.68 2.29 7.31
CA GLU A 420 -4.15 3.66 7.12
C GLU A 420 -4.64 3.88 5.68
N HIS A 421 -5.77 4.57 5.49
CA HIS A 421 -6.38 4.72 4.16
C HIS A 421 -5.46 5.43 3.17
N PHE A 422 -4.71 6.43 3.67
CA PHE A 422 -3.80 7.25 2.90
C PHE A 422 -4.42 7.80 1.61
N TYR A 423 -5.67 8.29 1.70
CA TYR A 423 -6.24 9.10 0.63
C TYR A 423 -5.39 10.35 0.43
N LEU A 424 -5.10 10.70 -0.84
CA LEU A 424 -4.22 11.83 -1.14
C LEU A 424 -4.84 13.18 -0.81
N GLU A 425 -6.17 13.29 -0.90
CA GLU A 425 -6.94 14.40 -0.34
C GLU A 425 -7.36 14.04 1.09
N THR A 426 -6.84 14.76 2.08
CA THR A 426 -7.20 14.55 3.49
C THR A 426 -8.62 15.03 3.79
N GLN A 427 -9.19 14.59 4.92
CA GLN A 427 -10.50 15.05 5.38
C GLN A 427 -10.63 16.58 5.32
N ALA A 428 -11.62 17.07 4.57
CA ALA A 428 -11.92 18.48 4.42
C ALA A 428 -13.43 18.71 4.36
N ALA A 429 -13.88 19.82 4.94
CA ALA A 429 -15.26 20.26 4.88
C ALA A 429 -15.34 21.78 4.96
N ILE A 430 -16.30 22.36 4.23
CA ILE A 430 -16.67 23.77 4.28
C ILE A 430 -18.13 23.82 4.72
N ALA A 431 -18.41 24.60 5.76
CA ALA A 431 -19.75 24.79 6.30
C ALA A 431 -20.15 26.26 6.17
N ILE A 432 -21.23 26.53 5.44
CA ILE A 432 -21.73 27.86 5.14
C ILE A 432 -23.09 28.03 5.81
N PRO A 433 -23.19 28.77 6.92
CA PRO A 433 -24.46 29.04 7.56
C PRO A 433 -25.25 30.07 6.76
N ASN A 434 -26.54 29.78 6.53
CA ASN A 434 -27.52 30.78 6.12
C ASN A 434 -28.13 31.41 7.37
N LEU A 435 -27.77 32.67 7.62
CA LEU A 435 -28.19 33.41 8.82
C LEU A 435 -29.68 33.78 8.82
N GLU A 436 -30.36 33.77 7.67
CA GLU A 436 -31.76 34.19 7.56
C GLU A 436 -32.73 33.10 8.03
N ASN A 437 -32.45 31.84 7.70
CA ASN A 437 -33.34 30.72 7.97
C ASN A 437 -32.73 29.63 8.86
N GLY A 438 -31.49 29.81 9.33
CA GLY A 438 -30.79 28.86 10.19
C GLY A 438 -30.35 27.57 9.48
N THR A 439 -30.45 27.50 8.16
CA THR A 439 -29.94 26.36 7.38
C THR A 439 -28.43 26.44 7.21
N MET A 440 -27.80 25.33 6.85
CA MET A 440 -26.36 25.27 6.61
C MET A 440 -26.09 24.41 5.39
N GLU A 441 -25.28 24.93 4.49
CA GLU A 441 -24.74 24.17 3.36
C GLU A 441 -23.38 23.61 3.76
N ILE A 442 -23.18 22.31 3.55
CA ILE A 442 -21.93 21.64 3.88
C ILE A 442 -21.41 20.93 2.65
N THR A 443 -20.22 21.31 2.21
CA THR A 443 -19.46 20.63 1.16
C THR A 443 -18.34 19.85 1.85
N ALA A 444 -18.30 18.53 1.71
CA ALA A 444 -17.36 17.68 2.45
C ALA A 444 -16.80 16.50 1.64
N THR A 445 -15.56 16.11 1.93
CA THR A 445 -14.90 14.93 1.36
C THR A 445 -15.41 13.67 2.05
N THR A 446 -16.55 13.12 1.63
CA THR A 446 -17.20 12.01 2.36
C THR A 446 -17.83 10.93 1.48
N GLN A 447 -17.93 9.71 2.01
CA GLN A 447 -18.58 8.57 1.34
C GLN A 447 -19.96 8.21 1.93
N ASN A 448 -20.19 8.46 3.22
CA ASN A 448 -21.46 8.41 3.96
C ASN A 448 -21.27 8.64 5.48
N LEU A 449 -22.40 8.72 6.18
CA LEU A 449 -22.56 8.48 7.61
C LEU A 449 -22.59 6.94 7.93
N ASP A 450 -21.58 6.53 8.71
CA ASP A 450 -21.16 5.24 9.29
C ASP A 450 -22.21 4.25 9.84
N TYR A 451 -22.55 3.24 9.04
CA TYR A 451 -23.05 1.95 9.55
C TYR A 451 -21.94 0.90 9.48
N VAL A 452 -21.57 0.28 10.61
CA VAL A 452 -20.44 -0.65 10.70
C VAL A 452 -20.89 -1.98 11.31
N GLN A 453 -20.69 -3.08 10.57
CA GLN A 453 -20.78 -4.47 11.07
C GLN A 453 -19.60 -5.28 10.48
N VAL A 454 -18.38 -4.91 10.87
CA VAL A 454 -17.15 -5.49 10.32
C VAL A 454 -17.00 -6.98 10.66
N MET A 455 -17.36 -7.36 11.89
CA MET A 455 -17.20 -8.73 12.38
C MET A 455 -18.07 -9.73 11.60
N LEU A 456 -19.32 -9.36 11.33
CA LEU A 456 -20.21 -10.17 10.49
C LEU A 456 -19.59 -10.40 9.10
N ARG A 457 -19.00 -9.37 8.49
CA ARG A 457 -18.37 -9.51 7.18
C ARG A 457 -17.13 -10.42 7.24
N ALA A 458 -16.32 -10.34 8.30
CA ALA A 458 -15.18 -11.23 8.49
C ALA A 458 -15.64 -12.69 8.60
N VAL A 459 -16.57 -13.00 9.51
CA VAL A 459 -17.05 -14.36 9.77
C VAL A 459 -17.62 -15.04 8.53
N ILE A 460 -18.41 -14.33 7.71
CA ILE A 460 -19.01 -14.92 6.49
C ILE A 460 -18.02 -15.12 5.33
N HIS A 461 -16.77 -14.64 5.44
CA HIS A 461 -15.72 -14.82 4.44
C HIS A 461 -14.57 -15.73 4.92
N THR A 462 -14.68 -16.28 6.13
CA THR A 462 -13.69 -17.23 6.67
C THR A 462 -13.62 -18.53 5.86
N ASP A 463 -14.66 -18.89 5.10
CA ASP A 463 -14.57 -20.03 4.19
C ASP A 463 -13.65 -19.77 2.98
N ASN A 464 -13.34 -18.51 2.68
CA ASN A 464 -12.72 -18.10 1.42
C ASN A 464 -13.38 -18.85 0.24
N SER A 465 -12.65 -19.66 -0.52
CA SER A 465 -13.21 -20.45 -1.64
C SER A 465 -13.35 -21.94 -1.32
N TYR A 466 -13.28 -22.31 -0.04
CA TYR A 466 -13.12 -23.69 0.39
C TYR A 466 -14.38 -24.26 1.02
N ARG A 467 -14.72 -25.48 0.61
CA ARG A 467 -15.78 -26.27 1.20
C ARG A 467 -15.31 -26.88 2.51
N ILE A 468 -15.77 -26.31 3.62
CA ILE A 468 -15.49 -26.80 4.97
C ILE A 468 -16.77 -27.40 5.55
N SER A 469 -16.79 -28.73 5.74
CA SER A 469 -17.98 -29.46 6.20
C SER A 469 -18.38 -29.13 7.63
N ASN A 470 -17.40 -28.91 8.52
CA ASN A 470 -17.62 -28.58 9.93
C ASN A 470 -16.77 -27.36 10.29
N ILE A 471 -17.41 -26.25 10.69
CA ILE A 471 -16.73 -24.98 10.99
C ILE A 471 -17.38 -24.26 12.17
N SER A 472 -16.56 -23.89 13.16
CA SER A 472 -16.98 -23.10 14.32
C SER A 472 -16.10 -21.87 14.40
N ILE A 473 -16.72 -20.70 14.38
CA ILE A 473 -16.04 -19.41 14.37
C ILE A 473 -16.64 -18.57 15.49
N CYS A 474 -15.77 -18.04 16.34
CA CYS A 474 -16.14 -17.03 17.32
C CYS A 474 -15.42 -15.72 16.97
N GLY A 475 -16.21 -14.68 16.71
CA GLY A 475 -15.76 -13.31 16.49
C GLY A 475 -16.07 -12.42 17.70
N ARG A 476 -15.11 -11.58 18.08
CA ARG A 476 -15.24 -10.57 19.14
C ARG A 476 -14.56 -9.28 18.69
N VAL A 477 -15.16 -8.14 19.02
CA VAL A 477 -14.59 -6.82 18.74
C VAL A 477 -14.06 -6.24 20.05
N CYS A 478 -12.75 -6.06 20.13
CA CYS A 478 -12.08 -5.55 21.33
C CYS A 478 -12.22 -4.04 21.44
N ARG A 479 -12.61 -3.56 22.63
CA ARG A 479 -12.64 -2.13 22.95
C ARG A 479 -11.30 -1.73 23.57
N THR A 480 -10.60 -0.82 22.92
CA THR A 480 -9.24 -0.37 23.29
C THR A 480 -9.18 1.15 23.38
N ASN A 481 -8.14 1.67 24.00
CA ASN A 481 -7.81 3.10 24.11
C ASN A 481 -7.02 3.62 22.90
N LEU A 482 -7.37 3.14 21.70
CA LEU A 482 -6.83 3.57 20.42
C LEU A 482 -7.90 4.33 19.63
N PRO A 483 -7.51 5.14 18.62
CA PRO A 483 -8.48 5.72 17.69
C PRO A 483 -9.43 4.66 17.12
N SER A 484 -10.71 5.02 17.01
CA SER A 484 -11.75 4.13 16.47
C SER A 484 -11.40 3.72 15.04
N ASN A 485 -11.18 2.42 14.82
CA ASN A 485 -10.91 1.90 13.47
C ASN A 485 -12.20 1.89 12.65
N THR A 486 -12.08 2.15 11.35
CA THR A 486 -13.25 2.25 10.45
C THR A 486 -13.13 1.36 9.21
N ALA A 487 -14.11 1.47 8.32
CA ALA A 487 -14.18 0.75 7.07
C ALA A 487 -12.95 1.01 6.18
N PHE A 488 -12.13 -0.03 5.96
CA PHE A 488 -11.19 -0.07 4.85
C PHE A 488 -11.76 -0.93 3.71
N ARG A 489 -11.40 -0.61 2.46
CA ARG A 489 -11.52 -1.51 1.29
C ARG A 489 -11.19 -2.96 1.66
N GLY A 490 -12.20 -3.84 1.65
CA GLY A 490 -12.13 -5.22 2.16
C GLY A 490 -13.20 -5.47 3.23
N PHE A 491 -13.19 -4.64 4.28
CA PHE A 491 -14.13 -4.63 5.38
C PHE A 491 -14.17 -5.96 6.16
N GLY A 492 -13.03 -6.39 6.70
CA GLY A 492 -12.91 -7.62 7.51
C GLY A 492 -12.65 -8.90 6.70
N ALA A 493 -13.08 -8.94 5.44
CA ALA A 493 -12.89 -10.09 4.56
C ALA A 493 -11.40 -10.42 4.28
N PRO A 494 -10.50 -9.47 3.94
CA PRO A 494 -9.08 -9.79 3.75
C PRO A 494 -8.43 -10.43 4.99
N GLN A 495 -8.80 -9.97 6.19
CA GLN A 495 -8.31 -10.49 7.45
C GLN A 495 -8.78 -11.94 7.69
N ALA A 496 -10.07 -12.21 7.45
CA ALA A 496 -10.64 -13.55 7.58
C ALA A 496 -10.03 -14.53 6.57
N MET A 497 -9.94 -14.13 5.30
CA MET A 497 -9.34 -14.98 4.27
C MET A 497 -7.86 -15.27 4.55
N PHE A 498 -7.13 -14.32 5.16
CA PHE A 498 -5.72 -14.51 5.51
C PHE A 498 -5.52 -15.58 6.58
N ILE A 499 -6.42 -15.63 7.57
CA ILE A 499 -6.46 -16.70 8.57
C ILE A 499 -6.67 -18.05 7.86
N THR A 500 -7.63 -18.13 6.94
CA THR A 500 -7.97 -19.37 6.23
C THR A 500 -6.83 -19.87 5.34
N GLU A 501 -6.19 -18.99 4.56
CA GLU A 501 -5.00 -19.37 3.80
C GLU A 501 -3.82 -19.75 4.70
N THR A 502 -3.77 -19.16 5.90
CA THR A 502 -2.80 -19.55 6.92
C THR A 502 -3.00 -21.02 7.30
N ILE A 503 -4.23 -21.37 7.68
CA ILE A 503 -4.65 -22.76 7.98
C ILE A 503 -4.35 -23.69 6.80
N ILE A 504 -4.74 -23.33 5.57
CA ILE A 504 -4.55 -24.20 4.39
C ILE A 504 -3.08 -24.55 4.16
N SER A 505 -2.14 -23.62 4.35
CA SER A 505 -0.72 -24.00 4.17
C SER A 505 -0.08 -24.70 5.37
N GLU A 506 -0.61 -24.52 6.58
CA GLU A 506 -0.25 -25.40 7.71
C GLU A 506 -0.72 -26.84 7.43
N VAL A 507 -1.96 -27.02 6.95
CA VAL A 507 -2.49 -28.33 6.51
C VAL A 507 -1.64 -28.93 5.40
N SER A 508 -1.27 -28.15 4.38
CA SER A 508 -0.36 -28.59 3.32
C SER A 508 0.99 -29.06 3.85
N THR A 509 1.57 -28.34 4.82
CA THR A 509 2.84 -28.73 5.44
C THR A 509 2.68 -30.02 6.24
N ALA A 510 1.62 -30.13 7.03
CA ALA A 510 1.38 -31.27 7.90
C ALA A 510 0.99 -32.54 7.13
N CYS A 511 0.31 -32.40 5.99
CA CYS A 511 -0.01 -33.49 5.06
C CYS A 511 1.13 -33.79 4.07
N ILE A 512 2.18 -32.97 4.01
CA ILE A 512 3.29 -33.08 3.04
C ILE A 512 2.77 -33.06 1.59
N LEU A 513 1.77 -32.24 1.32
CA LEU A 513 1.18 -32.05 0.00
C LEU A 513 1.51 -30.66 -0.55
N PRO A 514 1.68 -30.48 -1.86
CA PRO A 514 1.81 -29.16 -2.46
C PRO A 514 0.60 -28.26 -2.12
N PRO A 515 0.81 -26.99 -1.74
CA PRO A 515 -0.28 -26.10 -1.32
C PRO A 515 -1.40 -25.95 -2.35
N GLU A 516 -1.06 -25.91 -3.64
CA GLU A 516 -2.01 -25.81 -4.75
C GLU A 516 -2.95 -27.03 -4.83
N GLN A 517 -2.44 -28.24 -4.54
CA GLN A 517 -3.26 -29.46 -4.53
C GLN A 517 -4.24 -29.45 -3.37
N VAL A 518 -3.79 -29.03 -2.17
CA VAL A 518 -4.67 -28.90 -1.00
C VAL A 518 -5.78 -27.88 -1.26
N ARG A 519 -5.46 -26.76 -1.91
CA ARG A 519 -6.46 -25.76 -2.31
C ARG A 519 -7.48 -26.33 -3.27
N GLU A 520 -7.02 -26.93 -4.36
CA GLU A 520 -7.86 -27.50 -5.42
C GLU A 520 -8.82 -28.56 -4.88
N LEU A 521 -8.34 -29.47 -4.04
CA LEU A 521 -9.16 -30.51 -3.40
C LEU A 521 -10.30 -29.96 -2.53
N ASN A 522 -10.11 -28.76 -1.97
CA ASN A 522 -11.07 -28.15 -1.06
C ASN A 522 -11.90 -27.06 -1.73
N LEU A 523 -11.73 -26.76 -3.01
CA LEU A 523 -12.54 -25.73 -3.69
C LEU A 523 -14.03 -26.08 -3.67
N TYR A 524 -14.87 -25.06 -3.50
CA TYR A 524 -16.30 -25.19 -3.74
C TYR A 524 -16.61 -25.59 -5.19
N ASN A 525 -17.69 -26.33 -5.37
CA ASN A 525 -18.28 -26.62 -6.68
C ASN A 525 -19.52 -25.75 -6.95
N GLU A 526 -19.89 -25.65 -8.22
CA GLU A 526 -21.16 -25.04 -8.63
C GLU A 526 -22.33 -25.73 -7.91
N GLY A 527 -23.22 -24.95 -7.30
CA GLY A 527 -24.37 -25.44 -6.55
C GLY A 527 -24.09 -25.84 -5.10
N ASP A 528 -22.84 -25.80 -4.63
CA ASP A 528 -22.52 -26.02 -3.23
C ASP A 528 -23.13 -24.91 -2.34
N GLN A 529 -23.38 -25.25 -1.06
CA GLN A 529 -23.79 -24.29 -0.04
C GLN A 529 -22.57 -23.72 0.68
N ALA A 530 -22.46 -22.40 0.71
CA ALA A 530 -21.47 -21.69 1.52
C ALA A 530 -21.78 -21.84 3.03
N ILE A 531 -20.86 -21.43 3.91
CA ILE A 531 -21.03 -21.50 5.36
C ILE A 531 -22.23 -20.71 5.90
N THR A 532 -22.75 -19.78 5.12
CA THR A 532 -23.96 -19.00 5.41
C THR A 532 -25.26 -19.69 4.99
N GLY A 533 -25.19 -20.85 4.35
CA GLY A 533 -26.31 -21.53 3.70
C GLY A 533 -26.64 -21.00 2.29
N GLN A 534 -25.91 -19.99 1.80
CA GLN A 534 -26.09 -19.45 0.45
C GLN A 534 -25.64 -20.48 -0.60
N VAL A 535 -26.54 -20.83 -1.52
CA VAL A 535 -26.20 -21.66 -2.70
C VAL A 535 -25.37 -20.83 -3.68
N LEU A 536 -24.23 -21.38 -4.10
CA LEU A 536 -23.31 -20.76 -5.05
C LEU A 536 -23.75 -21.05 -6.49
N GLU A 537 -24.48 -20.10 -7.08
CA GLU A 537 -24.90 -20.14 -8.49
C GLU A 537 -24.01 -19.27 -9.38
N ASN A 538 -23.71 -19.73 -10.60
CA ASN A 538 -22.81 -19.10 -11.57
C ASN A 538 -21.45 -18.74 -10.95
N PHE A 539 -20.81 -19.74 -10.35
CA PHE A 539 -19.57 -19.66 -9.58
C PHE A 539 -18.40 -20.35 -10.32
N PRO A 540 -17.79 -19.69 -11.32
CA PRO A 540 -16.77 -20.30 -12.19
C PRO A 540 -15.37 -20.35 -11.56
N ILE A 541 -15.24 -20.78 -10.29
CA ILE A 541 -13.94 -20.79 -9.60
C ILE A 541 -12.94 -21.74 -10.27
N HIS A 542 -13.40 -22.93 -10.67
CA HIS A 542 -12.56 -23.95 -11.33
C HIS A 542 -12.03 -23.45 -12.68
N ARG A 543 -12.88 -22.78 -13.48
CA ARG A 543 -12.43 -22.12 -14.72
C ARG A 543 -11.38 -21.05 -14.45
N CYS A 544 -11.57 -20.21 -13.43
CA CYS A 544 -10.58 -19.19 -13.07
C CYS A 544 -9.26 -19.81 -12.63
N TRP A 545 -9.31 -20.94 -11.91
CA TRP A 545 -8.15 -21.71 -11.47
C TRP A 545 -7.37 -22.30 -12.65
N GLU A 546 -8.06 -23.00 -13.55
CA GLU A 546 -7.48 -23.61 -14.75
C GLU A 546 -6.88 -22.57 -15.71
N GLU A 547 -7.60 -21.49 -15.98
CA GLU A 547 -7.10 -20.42 -16.86
C GLU A 547 -5.88 -19.72 -16.23
N CYS A 548 -5.86 -19.51 -14.91
CA CYS A 548 -4.71 -18.95 -14.20
C CYS A 548 -3.50 -19.90 -14.24
N LEU A 549 -3.70 -21.21 -14.02
CA LEU A 549 -2.65 -22.22 -14.11
C LEU A 549 -1.98 -22.20 -15.48
N LYS A 550 -2.78 -22.21 -16.54
CA LYS A 550 -2.31 -22.29 -17.93
C LYS A 550 -1.58 -21.02 -18.37
N SER A 551 -2.17 -19.86 -18.13
CA SER A 551 -1.65 -18.57 -18.61
C SER A 551 -0.44 -18.05 -17.83
N SER A 552 -0.30 -18.45 -16.57
CA SER A 552 0.85 -18.09 -15.74
C SER A 552 2.00 -19.08 -15.87
N ASP A 553 1.88 -20.12 -16.71
CA ASP A 553 2.82 -21.23 -16.87
C ASP A 553 3.26 -21.81 -15.51
N PHE A 554 2.30 -21.96 -14.58
CA PHE A 554 2.56 -22.16 -13.14
C PHE A 554 3.52 -23.33 -12.87
N HIS A 555 3.27 -24.50 -13.46
CA HIS A 555 4.10 -25.70 -13.22
C HIS A 555 5.51 -25.56 -13.77
N GLN A 556 5.67 -24.93 -14.93
CA GLN A 556 7.00 -24.67 -15.50
C GLN A 556 7.78 -23.73 -14.58
N ARG A 557 7.15 -22.63 -14.14
CA ARG A 557 7.80 -21.68 -13.23
C ARG A 557 8.05 -22.24 -11.84
N GLN A 558 7.21 -23.15 -11.35
CA GLN A 558 7.47 -23.87 -10.10
C GLN A 558 8.76 -24.70 -10.19
N ASN A 559 9.03 -25.33 -11.35
CA ASN A 559 10.30 -26.01 -11.62
C ASN A 559 11.47 -25.03 -11.70
N ASP A 560 11.27 -23.88 -12.33
CA ASP A 560 12.30 -22.84 -12.45
C ASP A 560 12.64 -22.25 -11.07
N VAL A 561 11.65 -21.99 -10.22
CA VAL A 561 11.81 -21.56 -8.82
C VAL A 561 12.58 -22.62 -8.02
N THR A 562 12.25 -23.90 -8.20
CA THR A 562 12.97 -25.00 -7.53
C THR A 562 14.44 -25.04 -7.97
N THR A 563 14.70 -24.87 -9.26
CA THR A 563 16.04 -24.82 -9.84
C THR A 563 16.83 -23.62 -9.32
N PHE A 564 16.22 -22.43 -9.34
CA PHE A 564 16.78 -21.21 -8.77
C PHE A 564 17.14 -21.39 -7.29
N ASN A 565 16.25 -21.98 -6.50
CA ASN A 565 16.46 -22.21 -5.07
C ASN A 565 17.60 -23.21 -4.80
N ARG A 566 17.82 -24.20 -5.65
CA ARG A 566 18.98 -25.11 -5.55
C ARG A 566 20.30 -24.42 -5.89
N GLN A 567 20.28 -23.50 -6.86
CA GLN A 567 21.46 -22.78 -7.32
C GLN A 567 21.83 -21.57 -6.45
N ASN A 568 20.87 -21.02 -5.70
CA ASN A 568 21.05 -19.81 -4.91
C ASN A 568 20.90 -20.08 -3.41
N ARG A 569 21.98 -19.86 -2.64
CA ARG A 569 21.99 -20.02 -1.18
C ARG A 569 21.33 -18.84 -0.46
N TRP A 570 21.66 -17.62 -0.88
CA TRP A 570 21.34 -16.36 -0.18
C TRP A 570 20.22 -15.54 -0.83
N LYS A 571 19.68 -16.05 -1.94
CA LYS A 571 18.48 -15.56 -2.59
C LYS A 571 17.54 -16.73 -2.80
N LYS A 572 16.26 -16.53 -2.54
CA LYS A 572 15.25 -17.57 -2.74
C LYS A 572 14.07 -16.99 -3.50
N ARG A 573 13.40 -17.82 -4.29
CA ARG A 573 12.15 -17.50 -4.93
C ARG A 573 11.02 -18.34 -4.37
N GLY A 574 9.82 -17.78 -4.42
CA GLY A 574 8.58 -18.48 -4.08
C GLY A 574 7.52 -18.14 -5.12
N ILE A 575 6.68 -19.11 -5.44
CA ILE A 575 5.51 -18.95 -6.31
C ILE A 575 4.27 -19.47 -5.58
N SER A 576 3.14 -18.75 -5.69
CA SER A 576 1.87 -19.13 -5.09
C SER A 576 0.72 -18.92 -6.06
N MET A 577 -0.36 -19.69 -5.87
CA MET A 577 -1.64 -19.43 -6.49
C MET A 577 -2.77 -19.47 -5.45
N LEU A 578 -3.59 -18.42 -5.40
CA LEU A 578 -4.61 -18.21 -4.37
C LEU A 578 -5.99 -17.97 -5.01
N PRO A 579 -7.04 -18.71 -4.60
CA PRO A 579 -8.41 -18.44 -4.99
C PRO A 579 -9.05 -17.44 -4.03
N THR A 580 -10.10 -16.76 -4.48
CA THR A 580 -10.95 -15.98 -3.57
C THR A 580 -12.39 -15.89 -4.03
N LYS A 581 -13.28 -15.86 -3.03
CA LYS A 581 -14.74 -15.71 -3.13
C LYS A 581 -15.14 -14.49 -2.31
N PHE A 582 -15.89 -13.56 -2.90
CA PHE A 582 -16.30 -12.34 -2.22
C PHE A 582 -17.80 -12.06 -2.43
N SER A 583 -18.53 -11.87 -1.34
CA SER A 583 -19.96 -11.52 -1.36
C SER A 583 -20.15 -10.01 -1.46
N LEU A 584 -21.03 -9.57 -2.37
CA LEU A 584 -21.28 -8.15 -2.66
C LEU A 584 -22.57 -7.64 -1.99
N GLY A 585 -22.68 -6.32 -1.84
CA GLY A 585 -23.82 -5.66 -1.19
C GLY A 585 -23.63 -5.44 0.31
N PHE A 586 -24.50 -4.64 0.92
CA PHE A 586 -24.50 -4.40 2.37
C PHE A 586 -25.13 -5.57 3.13
N ASN A 587 -24.60 -5.87 4.32
CA ASN A 587 -25.21 -6.87 5.22
C ASN A 587 -26.54 -6.35 5.78
N ALA A 588 -26.61 -5.07 6.13
CA ALA A 588 -27.86 -4.42 6.50
C ALA A 588 -28.71 -4.18 5.26
N PHE A 589 -29.84 -4.88 5.19
CA PHE A 589 -30.64 -4.97 3.98
C PHE A 589 -31.16 -3.61 3.51
N PHE A 590 -31.56 -2.75 4.45
CA PHE A 590 -32.07 -1.40 4.14
C PHE A 590 -31.03 -0.48 3.50
N LEU A 591 -29.73 -0.76 3.62
CA LEU A 591 -28.70 0.02 2.94
C LEU A 591 -28.57 -0.34 1.44
N ASN A 592 -29.19 -1.43 0.99
CA ASN A 592 -29.22 -1.79 -0.43
C ASN A 592 -30.34 -1.01 -1.18
N GLN A 593 -30.38 0.31 -1.01
CA GLN A 593 -31.32 1.23 -1.66
C GLN A 593 -30.57 2.38 -2.36
N GLY A 594 -31.05 2.80 -3.54
CA GLY A 594 -30.43 3.89 -4.31
C GLY A 594 -31.47 4.76 -4.97
N GLY A 595 -31.16 6.06 -5.08
CA GLY A 595 -31.98 7.04 -5.78
C GLY A 595 -31.22 7.70 -6.93
N ALA A 596 -31.98 8.13 -7.93
CA ALA A 596 -31.53 8.93 -9.05
C ALA A 596 -32.59 9.98 -9.42
N LEU A 597 -32.16 11.10 -9.98
CA LEU A 597 -32.98 12.18 -10.48
C LEU A 597 -32.51 12.54 -11.90
N VAL A 598 -33.43 12.71 -12.84
CA VAL A 598 -33.13 13.04 -14.23
C VAL A 598 -34.00 14.20 -14.69
N HIS A 599 -33.36 15.20 -15.28
CA HIS A 599 -34.02 16.30 -15.98
C HIS A 599 -33.67 16.24 -17.46
N ILE A 600 -34.70 16.23 -18.33
CA ILE A 600 -34.56 16.39 -19.77
C ILE A 600 -35.06 17.78 -20.12
N TYR A 601 -34.15 18.64 -20.56
CA TYR A 601 -34.48 20.01 -20.94
C TYR A 601 -35.07 20.08 -22.34
N THR A 602 -35.72 21.20 -22.67
CA THR A 602 -36.39 21.40 -23.96
C THR A 602 -35.45 21.43 -25.16
N ASP A 603 -34.15 21.64 -24.94
CA ASP A 603 -33.10 21.55 -25.96
C ASP A 603 -32.60 20.10 -26.19
N GLY A 604 -33.14 19.14 -25.45
CA GLY A 604 -32.77 17.72 -25.48
C GLY A 604 -31.48 17.41 -24.73
N SER A 605 -30.94 18.34 -23.95
CA SER A 605 -29.87 18.03 -22.99
C SER A 605 -30.43 17.36 -21.75
N VAL A 606 -29.63 16.49 -21.12
CA VAL A 606 -30.02 15.69 -19.96
C VAL A 606 -29.10 16.02 -18.79
N LEU A 607 -29.67 16.34 -17.63
CA LEU A 607 -28.96 16.45 -16.36
C LEU A 607 -29.34 15.28 -15.47
N LEU A 608 -28.33 14.53 -15.03
CA LEU A 608 -28.44 13.36 -14.18
C LEU A 608 -27.89 13.66 -12.79
N ALA A 609 -28.59 13.26 -11.73
CA ALA A 609 -28.08 13.21 -10.37
C ALA A 609 -28.36 11.83 -9.76
N HIS A 610 -27.49 11.36 -8.87
CA HIS A 610 -27.68 10.10 -8.15
C HIS A 610 -27.03 10.18 -6.76
N GLY A 611 -27.45 9.32 -5.83
CA GLY A 611 -26.94 9.34 -4.45
C GLY A 611 -25.48 8.89 -4.27
N GLY A 612 -24.86 8.29 -5.30
CA GLY A 612 -23.47 7.82 -5.23
C GLY A 612 -22.42 8.94 -5.40
N ILE A 613 -21.26 8.78 -4.77
CA ILE A 613 -20.16 9.74 -4.77
C ILE A 613 -19.02 9.28 -5.68
N GLU A 614 -18.43 10.19 -6.46
CA GLU A 614 -17.19 9.93 -7.20
C GLU A 614 -15.96 10.09 -6.28
N MET A 615 -15.09 9.09 -6.30
CA MET A 615 -13.84 9.05 -5.51
C MET A 615 -12.72 8.39 -6.33
N GLY A 616 -12.80 8.53 -7.67
CA GLY A 616 -11.85 7.99 -8.64
C GLY A 616 -12.21 6.60 -9.20
N GLN A 617 -13.33 6.00 -8.78
CA GLN A 617 -13.80 4.71 -9.32
C GLN A 617 -14.54 4.83 -10.66
N GLY A 618 -14.79 6.05 -11.14
CA GLY A 618 -15.52 6.33 -12.37
C GLY A 618 -17.00 5.94 -12.27
N LEU A 619 -17.63 6.17 -11.11
CA LEU A 619 -19.05 5.92 -10.93
C LEU A 619 -19.87 6.84 -11.83
N HIS A 620 -19.56 8.13 -11.87
CA HIS A 620 -20.28 9.09 -12.71
C HIS A 620 -20.16 8.74 -14.20
N THR A 621 -18.96 8.36 -14.64
CA THR A 621 -18.71 7.88 -16.01
C THR A 621 -19.59 6.68 -16.35
N LYS A 622 -19.70 5.70 -15.45
CA LYS A 622 -20.57 4.53 -15.63
C LYS A 622 -22.05 4.91 -15.71
N MET A 623 -22.51 5.84 -14.88
CA MET A 623 -23.92 6.25 -14.87
C MET A 623 -24.31 7.00 -16.15
N ILE A 624 -23.41 7.79 -16.72
CA ILE A 624 -23.63 8.43 -18.03
C ILE A 624 -23.74 7.40 -19.15
N GLN A 625 -22.92 6.34 -19.14
CA GLN A 625 -23.05 5.26 -20.13
C GLN A 625 -24.38 4.50 -19.99
N VAL A 626 -24.80 4.22 -18.76
CA VAL A 626 -26.11 3.61 -18.49
C VAL A 626 -27.22 4.50 -19.05
N ALA A 627 -27.19 5.80 -18.75
CA ALA A 627 -28.17 6.75 -19.28
C ALA A 627 -28.14 6.81 -20.81
N GLY A 628 -26.96 6.88 -21.43
CA GLY A 628 -26.80 6.93 -22.88
C GLY A 628 -27.41 5.73 -23.58
N ARG A 629 -27.18 4.52 -23.05
CA ARG A 629 -27.78 3.29 -23.58
C ARG A 629 -29.29 3.25 -23.36
N CYS A 630 -29.76 3.61 -22.17
CA CYS A 630 -31.20 3.59 -21.85
C CYS A 630 -32.00 4.60 -22.69
N LEU A 631 -31.42 5.77 -22.98
CA LEU A 631 -32.07 6.83 -23.75
C LEU A 631 -31.83 6.73 -25.26
N GLY A 632 -30.84 5.94 -25.69
CA GLY A 632 -30.38 5.93 -27.08
C GLY A 632 -29.80 7.30 -27.50
N LEU A 633 -29.09 7.96 -26.58
CA LEU A 633 -28.49 9.28 -26.82
C LEU A 633 -26.97 9.23 -26.69
N PRO A 634 -26.24 10.06 -27.46
CA PRO A 634 -24.81 10.22 -27.27
C PRO A 634 -24.52 10.84 -25.90
N VAL A 635 -23.49 10.34 -25.23
CA VAL A 635 -23.06 10.81 -23.89
C VAL A 635 -22.76 12.30 -23.83
N SER A 636 -22.44 12.94 -24.95
CA SER A 636 -22.21 14.39 -25.04
C SER A 636 -23.45 15.24 -24.72
N ARG A 637 -24.65 14.67 -24.81
CA ARG A 637 -25.90 15.32 -24.41
C ARG A 637 -26.25 15.10 -22.93
N ILE A 638 -25.49 14.29 -22.22
CA ILE A 638 -25.77 13.90 -20.83
C ILE A 638 -24.70 14.53 -19.94
N ARG A 639 -25.15 15.34 -18.98
CA ARG A 639 -24.30 15.88 -17.91
C ARG A 639 -24.72 15.29 -16.58
N ILE A 640 -23.75 15.17 -15.68
CA ILE A 640 -23.98 14.72 -14.32
C ILE A 640 -23.79 15.92 -13.37
N ALA A 641 -24.72 16.09 -12.45
CA ALA A 641 -24.63 17.04 -11.35
C ALA A 641 -23.81 16.44 -10.21
N ASP A 642 -23.33 17.32 -9.33
CA ASP A 642 -22.73 16.91 -8.07
C ASP A 642 -23.76 16.19 -7.19
N THR A 643 -23.27 15.28 -6.35
CA THR A 643 -24.12 14.53 -5.44
C THR A 643 -24.53 15.39 -4.27
N CYS A 644 -25.82 15.74 -4.18
CA CYS A 644 -26.35 16.58 -3.12
C CYS A 644 -27.62 16.00 -2.48
N THR A 645 -27.77 16.16 -1.17
CA THR A 645 -28.90 15.66 -0.37
C THR A 645 -30.23 16.32 -0.75
N ASN A 646 -30.21 17.52 -1.34
CA ASN A 646 -31.41 18.19 -1.85
C ASN A 646 -31.93 17.58 -3.16
N SER A 647 -31.06 16.88 -3.91
CA SER A 647 -31.38 16.28 -5.20
C SER A 647 -31.79 14.81 -5.03
N VAL A 648 -31.04 14.06 -4.23
CA VAL A 648 -31.30 12.66 -3.91
C VAL A 648 -31.19 12.49 -2.39
N PRO A 649 -32.31 12.57 -1.65
CA PRO A 649 -32.30 12.39 -0.20
C PRO A 649 -32.08 10.92 0.18
N ASN A 650 -31.64 10.70 1.42
CA ASN A 650 -31.52 9.37 2.04
C ASN A 650 -30.67 8.36 1.24
N ALA A 651 -29.66 8.85 0.51
CA ALA A 651 -28.76 7.99 -0.25
C ALA A 651 -27.95 7.08 0.68
N SER A 652 -27.80 5.81 0.30
CA SER A 652 -26.88 4.89 0.96
C SER A 652 -25.42 5.23 0.69
N ALA A 653 -24.55 4.75 1.57
CA ALA A 653 -23.12 4.93 1.42
C ALA A 653 -22.59 4.50 0.06
N THR A 654 -21.61 5.25 -0.46
CA THR A 654 -20.83 4.78 -1.61
C THR A 654 -19.79 3.75 -1.17
N ALA A 655 -20.29 2.58 -0.76
CA ALA A 655 -19.53 1.49 -0.16
C ALA A 655 -20.04 0.10 -0.63
N ALA A 656 -19.63 -0.95 0.07
CA ALA A 656 -19.99 -2.36 -0.16
C ALA A 656 -19.75 -2.90 -1.58
N SER A 657 -18.98 -2.16 -2.39
CA SER A 657 -18.76 -2.45 -3.80
C SER A 657 -20.08 -2.66 -4.55
N PHE A 658 -21.10 -1.84 -4.25
CA PHE A 658 -22.45 -2.03 -4.80
C PHE A 658 -23.01 -0.79 -5.51
N SER A 659 -22.30 0.34 -5.47
CA SER A 659 -22.81 1.63 -5.96
C SER A 659 -23.15 1.65 -7.45
N THR A 660 -22.39 0.97 -8.32
CA THR A 660 -22.70 0.91 -9.77
C THR A 660 -24.02 0.18 -10.02
N ASP A 661 -24.23 -0.96 -9.38
CA ASP A 661 -25.48 -1.72 -9.53
C ASP A 661 -26.65 -0.96 -8.94
N LEU A 662 -26.46 -0.42 -7.74
CA LEU A 662 -27.49 0.28 -6.98
C LEU A 662 -28.01 1.52 -7.72
N TYR A 663 -27.11 2.44 -8.07
CA TYR A 663 -27.47 3.68 -8.73
C TYR A 663 -27.76 3.48 -10.22
N GLY A 664 -27.11 2.50 -10.85
CA GLY A 664 -27.39 2.13 -12.24
C GLY A 664 -28.80 1.57 -12.40
N MET A 665 -29.22 0.68 -11.50
CA MET A 665 -30.57 0.12 -11.49
C MET A 665 -31.62 1.21 -11.21
N ALA A 666 -31.39 2.06 -10.21
CA ALA A 666 -32.28 3.20 -9.91
C ALA A 666 -32.48 4.10 -11.13
N LEU A 667 -31.38 4.42 -11.83
CA LEU A 667 -31.39 5.21 -13.04
C LEU A 667 -32.12 4.50 -14.19
N MET A 668 -31.83 3.22 -14.42
CA MET A 668 -32.45 2.44 -15.49
C MET A 668 -33.97 2.40 -15.32
N VAL A 669 -34.47 2.10 -14.11
CA VAL A 669 -35.90 2.09 -13.79
C VAL A 669 -36.54 3.45 -14.06
N LEU A 670 -35.89 4.53 -13.61
CA LEU A 670 -36.39 5.90 -13.83
C LEU A 670 -36.49 6.24 -15.32
N LEU A 671 -35.44 5.93 -16.10
CA LEU A 671 -35.38 6.25 -17.53
C LEU A 671 -36.37 5.42 -18.34
N TYR A 672 -36.59 4.15 -18.02
CA TYR A 672 -37.63 3.35 -18.68
C TYR A 672 -39.03 3.92 -18.44
N ASN A 673 -39.32 4.36 -17.21
CA ASN A 673 -40.60 5.02 -16.90
C ASN A 673 -40.74 6.36 -17.64
N CYS A 674 -39.68 7.16 -17.73
CA CYS A 674 -39.69 8.42 -18.49
C CYS A 674 -39.88 8.17 -19.99
N TYR A 675 -39.17 7.20 -20.56
CA TYR A 675 -39.30 6.81 -21.95
C TYR A 675 -40.70 6.28 -22.26
N ALA A 676 -41.28 5.50 -21.36
CA ALA A 676 -42.67 5.05 -21.45
C ALA A 676 -43.64 6.25 -21.44
N MET A 677 -43.45 7.25 -20.57
CA MET A 677 -44.27 8.48 -20.55
C MET A 677 -44.10 9.35 -21.80
N ILE A 678 -42.87 9.49 -22.31
CA ILE A 678 -42.58 10.23 -23.55
C ILE A 678 -43.19 9.51 -24.76
N ARG A 679 -43.18 8.17 -24.78
CA ARG A 679 -43.92 7.37 -25.79
C ARG A 679 -45.43 7.40 -25.59
N LEU A 680 -45.93 7.43 -24.35
CA LEU A 680 -47.36 7.53 -24.04
C LEU A 680 -47.95 8.87 -24.46
N ALA A 681 -47.14 9.94 -24.47
CA ALA A 681 -47.51 11.21 -25.08
C ALA A 681 -47.61 11.13 -26.62
N PHE A 682 -47.21 10.01 -27.25
CA PHE A 682 -47.21 9.81 -28.69
C PHE A 682 -47.98 8.57 -29.21
N LEU A 683 -48.35 7.58 -28.40
CA LEU A 683 -49.19 6.43 -28.83
C LEU A 683 -49.94 5.74 -27.68
N PHE A 684 -51.23 5.47 -27.90
CA PHE A 684 -52.13 4.70 -27.03
C PHE A 684 -51.66 3.24 -26.81
N LEU A 685 -51.86 2.75 -25.58
CA LEU A 685 -51.89 1.34 -25.11
C LEU A 685 -50.59 0.50 -25.18
N CYS A 686 -50.07 0.10 -24.01
CA CYS A 686 -49.56 -1.26 -23.77
C CYS A 686 -49.42 -1.52 -22.26
N SER A 687 -50.35 -2.29 -21.70
CA SER A 687 -50.22 -2.94 -20.40
C SER A 687 -49.62 -4.31 -20.67
N ASP A 688 -48.29 -4.47 -20.56
CA ASP A 688 -47.63 -5.77 -20.63
C ASP A 688 -47.45 -6.34 -19.21
N PRO A 689 -48.26 -7.33 -18.80
CA PRO A 689 -48.21 -7.90 -17.45
C PRO A 689 -46.95 -8.73 -17.19
N GLU A 690 -46.30 -9.29 -18.23
CA GLU A 690 -45.09 -10.10 -18.11
C GLU A 690 -43.87 -9.25 -17.74
N LEU A 691 -43.77 -8.05 -18.29
CA LEU A 691 -42.72 -7.09 -17.94
C LEU A 691 -42.86 -6.63 -16.47
N LEU A 692 -44.09 -6.37 -16.04
CA LEU A 692 -44.39 -5.99 -14.65
C LEU A 692 -44.12 -7.14 -13.66
N GLN A 693 -44.34 -8.39 -14.08
CA GLN A 693 -43.99 -9.60 -13.33
C GLN A 693 -42.47 -9.77 -13.21
N ARG A 694 -41.71 -9.63 -14.31
CA ARG A 694 -40.24 -9.64 -14.30
C ARG A 694 -39.64 -8.54 -13.43
N MET A 695 -40.24 -7.35 -13.44
CA MET A 695 -39.85 -6.25 -12.55
C MET A 695 -40.08 -6.63 -11.08
N LYS A 696 -41.25 -7.18 -10.73
CA LYS A 696 -41.54 -7.66 -9.36
C LYS A 696 -40.59 -8.77 -8.90
N GLU A 697 -40.19 -9.68 -9.79
CA GLU A 697 -39.20 -10.72 -9.50
C GLU A 697 -37.78 -10.15 -9.31
N CYS A 698 -37.42 -9.12 -10.08
CA CYS A 698 -36.15 -8.37 -9.90
C CYS A 698 -36.15 -7.52 -8.62
N PHE A 699 -37.30 -6.99 -8.19
CA PHE A 699 -37.44 -6.22 -6.95
C PHE A 699 -37.57 -7.11 -5.69
N GLY A 700 -38.09 -8.34 -5.81
CA GLY A 700 -38.38 -9.24 -4.69
C GLY A 700 -37.17 -10.00 -4.12
N LYS A 701 -36.06 -10.04 -4.85
CA LYS A 701 -34.77 -10.59 -4.37
C LYS A 701 -33.70 -9.52 -4.60
N THR A 702 -33.49 -8.66 -3.61
CA THR A 702 -32.36 -7.71 -3.66
C THR A 702 -31.06 -8.44 -3.94
N CYS A 703 -30.31 -7.91 -4.90
CA CYS A 703 -29.20 -8.56 -5.56
C CYS A 703 -28.04 -8.87 -4.60
N GLN A 704 -27.94 -10.11 -4.16
CA GLN A 704 -26.71 -10.68 -3.61
C GLN A 704 -26.21 -11.75 -4.58
N TYR A 705 -25.04 -11.51 -5.15
CA TYR A 705 -24.30 -12.49 -5.91
C TYR A 705 -22.83 -12.48 -5.45
N VAL A 706 -22.14 -13.56 -5.79
CA VAL A 706 -20.76 -13.79 -5.37
C VAL A 706 -19.82 -13.54 -6.55
N SER A 707 -18.68 -12.93 -6.25
CA SER A 707 -17.57 -12.78 -7.20
C SER A 707 -16.46 -13.77 -6.87
N CYS A 708 -15.78 -14.29 -7.88
CA CYS A 708 -14.65 -15.18 -7.71
C CYS A 708 -13.48 -14.85 -8.63
N GLY A 709 -12.32 -15.42 -8.32
CA GLY A 709 -11.16 -15.45 -9.20
C GLY A 709 -9.92 -15.95 -8.48
N VAL A 710 -8.79 -15.89 -9.17
CA VAL A 710 -7.54 -16.54 -8.79
C VAL A 710 -6.37 -15.63 -9.18
N ALA A 711 -5.29 -15.61 -8.40
CA ALA A 711 -4.04 -15.02 -8.85
C ALA A 711 -2.84 -15.90 -8.55
N CYS A 712 -1.83 -15.73 -9.38
CA CYS A 712 -0.51 -16.33 -9.26
C CYS A 712 0.53 -15.24 -9.06
N SER A 713 1.43 -15.44 -8.08
CA SER A 713 2.45 -14.46 -7.69
C SER A 713 3.80 -15.14 -7.56
N GLU A 714 4.85 -14.51 -8.09
CA GLU A 714 6.24 -14.92 -7.84
C GLU A 714 7.02 -13.80 -7.17
N VAL A 715 7.77 -14.17 -6.14
CA VAL A 715 8.61 -13.25 -5.36
C VAL A 715 10.04 -13.78 -5.29
N GLU A 716 10.99 -12.87 -5.27
CA GLU A 716 12.40 -13.13 -4.92
C GLU A 716 12.71 -12.41 -3.61
N ILE A 717 13.35 -13.12 -2.68
CA ILE A 717 13.81 -12.58 -1.41
C ILE A 717 15.32 -12.59 -1.33
N ASP A 718 15.87 -11.56 -0.68
CA ASP A 718 17.25 -11.52 -0.25
C ASP A 718 17.33 -12.01 1.21
N CYS A 719 17.82 -13.23 1.42
CA CYS A 719 17.84 -13.87 2.73
C CYS A 719 18.76 -13.18 3.74
N LEU A 720 19.65 -12.29 3.29
CA LEU A 720 20.58 -11.57 4.16
C LEU A 720 19.97 -10.26 4.67
N THR A 721 19.03 -9.69 3.94
CA THR A 721 18.46 -8.37 4.27
C THR A 721 16.96 -8.40 4.55
N GLY A 722 16.26 -9.43 4.13
CA GLY A 722 14.80 -9.51 4.21
C GLY A 722 14.08 -8.70 3.14
N SER A 723 14.79 -8.05 2.20
CA SER A 723 14.16 -7.31 1.11
C SER A 723 13.42 -8.26 0.17
N ILE A 724 12.22 -7.86 -0.24
CA ILE A 724 11.35 -8.63 -1.13
C ILE A 724 11.21 -7.88 -2.45
N LYS A 725 11.26 -8.62 -3.55
CA LYS A 725 10.92 -8.12 -4.88
C LYS A 725 9.86 -9.03 -5.49
N VAL A 726 8.74 -8.46 -5.92
CA VAL A 726 7.77 -9.20 -6.74
C VAL A 726 8.27 -9.18 -8.18
N THR A 727 8.57 -10.35 -8.74
CA THR A 727 9.13 -10.45 -10.09
C THR A 727 8.01 -10.37 -11.11
N GLN A 728 6.96 -11.15 -10.92
CA GLN A 728 5.83 -11.28 -11.84
C GLN A 728 4.54 -11.54 -11.08
N TYR A 729 3.43 -11.08 -11.64
CA TYR A 729 2.11 -11.24 -11.04
C TYR A 729 1.02 -11.43 -12.10
N TYR A 730 0.17 -12.43 -11.90
CA TYR A 730 -0.89 -12.83 -12.82
C TYR A 730 -2.22 -12.89 -12.08
N ILE A 731 -3.25 -12.20 -12.59
CA ILE A 731 -4.58 -12.16 -12.00
C ILE A 731 -5.61 -12.60 -13.02
N PHE A 732 -6.41 -13.58 -12.65
CA PHE A 732 -7.54 -14.08 -13.43
C PHE A 732 -8.83 -13.89 -12.68
N PHE A 733 -9.78 -13.27 -13.35
CA PHE A 733 -11.01 -12.84 -12.72
C PHE A 733 -12.23 -13.41 -13.40
N GLY A 734 -13.09 -14.07 -12.62
CA GLY A 734 -14.41 -14.50 -13.05
C GLY A 734 -15.40 -13.33 -13.14
N VAL A 735 -15.18 -12.39 -14.07
CA VAL A 735 -16.06 -11.23 -14.28
C VAL A 735 -16.90 -11.40 -15.53
N LEU A 736 -18.17 -11.01 -15.40
CA LEU A 736 -19.24 -11.10 -16.38
C LEU A 736 -19.48 -9.70 -16.98
N LEU A 737 -19.85 -9.63 -18.26
CA LEU A 737 -19.98 -8.44 -19.12
C LEU A 737 -20.04 -7.08 -18.38
N PRO A 738 -18.94 -6.33 -18.28
CA PRO A 738 -18.91 -5.09 -17.50
C PRO A 738 -19.64 -3.95 -18.21
N VAL A 739 -20.29 -3.06 -17.43
CA VAL A 739 -20.95 -1.85 -17.97
C VAL A 739 -19.96 -0.90 -18.65
N HIS A 740 -18.66 -0.93 -18.31
CA HIS A 740 -17.66 0.01 -18.80
C HIS A 740 -16.30 -0.68 -19.04
N TRP A 741 -15.58 -0.36 -20.13
CA TRP A 741 -14.26 -0.95 -20.41
C TRP A 741 -13.00 -0.23 -19.92
N ILE A 742 -12.82 1.09 -19.93
CA ILE A 742 -11.62 1.66 -19.27
C ILE A 742 -11.75 1.51 -17.75
N CYS A 743 -12.97 1.67 -17.23
CA CYS A 743 -13.31 1.27 -15.87
C CYS A 743 -13.56 -0.25 -15.71
N ARG A 744 -13.03 -1.15 -16.58
CA ARG A 744 -13.18 -2.64 -16.61
C ARG A 744 -12.78 -3.40 -15.36
N GLY A 745 -12.56 -2.72 -14.25
CA GLY A 745 -11.99 -3.34 -13.08
C GLY A 745 -10.48 -3.48 -13.20
N PHE A 746 -9.83 -3.38 -14.35
CA PHE A 746 -8.35 -3.45 -14.47
C PHE A 746 -7.65 -2.49 -13.50
N PHE A 747 -7.85 -1.18 -13.63
CA PHE A 747 -7.24 -0.20 -12.70
C PHE A 747 -7.75 -0.35 -11.26
N GLN A 748 -8.97 -0.83 -11.06
CA GLN A 748 -9.49 -1.10 -9.71
C GLN A 748 -8.88 -2.36 -9.09
N ILE A 749 -8.53 -3.35 -9.91
CA ILE A 749 -7.83 -4.60 -9.58
C ILE A 749 -6.39 -4.26 -9.24
N GLU A 750 -5.71 -3.51 -10.10
CA GLU A 750 -4.34 -3.03 -9.88
C GLU A 750 -4.25 -2.16 -8.62
N GLY A 751 -5.17 -1.21 -8.45
CA GLY A 751 -5.22 -0.37 -7.25
C GLY A 751 -5.52 -1.15 -5.97
N ALA A 752 -6.43 -2.13 -6.01
CA ALA A 752 -6.66 -3.01 -4.86
C ALA A 752 -5.49 -3.94 -4.58
N PHE A 753 -4.85 -4.43 -5.63
CA PHE A 753 -3.64 -5.25 -5.55
C PHE A 753 -2.54 -4.46 -4.86
N ALA A 754 -2.27 -3.23 -5.29
CA ALA A 754 -1.27 -2.37 -4.66
C ALA A 754 -1.63 -2.10 -3.18
N GLN A 755 -2.88 -1.80 -2.86
CA GLN A 755 -3.29 -1.63 -1.45
C GLN A 755 -3.17 -2.94 -0.62
N GLY A 756 -3.26 -4.11 -1.25
CA GLY A 756 -3.01 -5.41 -0.62
C GLY A 756 -1.54 -5.69 -0.41
N PHE A 757 -0.74 -5.40 -1.43
CA PHE A 757 0.72 -5.40 -1.35
C PHE A 757 1.19 -4.59 -0.15
N GLY A 758 0.64 -3.38 -0.02
CA GLY A 758 0.83 -2.54 1.15
C GLY A 758 0.52 -3.27 2.44
N LEU A 759 -0.74 -3.67 2.64
CA LEU A 759 -1.21 -4.36 3.85
C LEU A 759 -0.34 -5.55 4.28
N PHE A 760 0.07 -6.40 3.33
CA PHE A 760 0.69 -7.68 3.64
C PHE A 760 2.24 -7.66 3.60
N LEU A 761 2.88 -6.66 2.97
CA LEU A 761 4.35 -6.60 2.82
C LEU A 761 5.03 -5.34 3.35
N LEU A 762 4.32 -4.21 3.43
CA LEU A 762 4.99 -2.91 3.52
C LEU A 762 4.42 -1.98 4.58
N GLU A 763 3.09 -1.82 4.62
CA GLU A 763 2.40 -0.88 5.48
C GLU A 763 2.38 -1.39 6.92
N GLU A 764 2.98 -0.61 7.83
CA GLU A 764 3.06 -0.94 9.25
C GLU A 764 2.71 0.29 10.10
N LEU A 765 1.68 0.17 10.94
CA LEU A 765 1.34 1.17 11.95
C LEU A 765 2.10 0.87 13.23
N GLN A 766 2.88 1.85 13.69
CA GLN A 766 3.71 1.70 14.88
C GLN A 766 3.12 2.50 16.04
N TYR A 767 2.74 1.83 17.11
CA TYR A 767 2.22 2.44 18.33
C TYR A 767 3.24 2.36 19.46
N SER A 768 3.23 3.35 20.36
CA SER A 768 3.90 3.25 21.65
C SER A 768 3.10 2.37 22.62
N HIS A 769 3.72 1.95 23.72
CA HIS A 769 3.05 1.21 24.80
C HIS A 769 1.91 2.01 25.47
N LEU A 770 1.85 3.33 25.27
CA LEU A 770 0.78 4.21 25.76
C LEU A 770 -0.25 4.55 24.67
N GLY A 771 -0.26 3.84 23.54
CA GLY A 771 -1.24 4.04 22.48
C GLY A 771 -0.96 5.23 21.54
N GLU A 772 0.15 5.96 21.70
CA GLU A 772 0.53 7.00 20.73
C GLU A 772 0.99 6.39 19.40
N LEU A 773 0.34 6.76 18.30
CA LEU A 773 0.76 6.42 16.94
C LEU A 773 2.04 7.16 16.55
N ARG A 774 3.11 6.45 16.18
CA ARG A 774 4.39 7.03 15.74
C ARG A 774 4.46 7.28 14.23
N SER A 775 3.80 6.44 13.43
CA SER A 775 3.81 6.48 11.97
C SER A 775 2.82 7.50 11.38
N LYS A 776 2.95 8.79 11.75
CA LYS A 776 2.00 9.87 11.41
C LYS A 776 2.14 10.46 9.99
N GLY A 777 2.92 9.86 9.09
CA GLY A 777 3.12 10.40 7.75
C GLY A 777 4.09 9.60 6.87
N PRO A 778 4.27 10.00 5.58
CA PRO A 778 4.99 9.23 4.56
C PRO A 778 6.49 9.05 4.85
N GLY A 779 7.04 9.82 5.80
CA GLY A 779 8.40 9.63 6.27
C GLY A 779 8.61 8.28 6.97
N ILE A 780 7.57 7.76 7.64
CA ILE A 780 7.61 6.52 8.44
C ILE A 780 6.60 5.49 7.91
N TYR A 781 5.37 5.89 7.59
CA TYR A 781 4.36 5.01 7.02
C TYR A 781 4.54 4.88 5.51
N LYS A 782 4.83 3.67 5.01
CA LYS A 782 5.18 3.44 3.60
C LYS A 782 4.05 2.75 2.85
N ILE A 783 3.37 3.52 2.00
CA ILE A 783 2.52 2.97 0.95
C ILE A 783 3.38 2.45 -0.22
N PRO A 784 2.87 1.53 -1.05
CA PRO A 784 3.58 1.07 -2.24
C PRO A 784 3.90 2.23 -3.19
N ALA A 785 5.15 2.29 -3.70
CA ALA A 785 5.56 3.17 -4.78
C ALA A 785 5.58 2.45 -6.13
N ALA A 786 5.87 3.21 -7.19
CA ALA A 786 6.05 2.69 -8.55
C ALA A 786 7.15 1.62 -8.66
N GLY A 787 8.17 1.64 -7.79
CA GLY A 787 9.23 0.63 -7.76
C GLY A 787 8.87 -0.68 -7.05
N ASP A 788 7.74 -0.72 -6.32
CA ASP A 788 7.33 -1.89 -5.54
C ASP A 788 6.35 -2.80 -6.29
N ILE A 789 5.61 -2.23 -7.23
CA ILE A 789 4.70 -3.00 -8.08
C ILE A 789 5.51 -3.98 -8.96
N PRO A 790 4.96 -5.17 -9.26
CA PRO A 790 5.63 -6.17 -10.07
C PRO A 790 5.98 -5.61 -11.43
N ARG A 791 7.16 -6.02 -11.94
CA ARG A 791 7.63 -5.58 -13.26
C ARG A 791 6.67 -6.00 -14.36
N GLU A 792 6.11 -7.20 -14.24
CA GLU A 792 5.13 -7.77 -15.17
C GLU A 792 3.84 -8.05 -14.40
N LEU A 793 2.78 -7.32 -14.77
CA LEU A 793 1.46 -7.42 -14.16
C LEU A 793 0.45 -7.83 -15.25
N HIS A 794 0.06 -9.09 -15.23
CA HIS A 794 -0.92 -9.65 -16.14
C HIS A 794 -2.27 -9.69 -15.45
N VAL A 795 -3.28 -9.09 -16.08
CA VAL A 795 -4.65 -9.15 -15.60
C VAL A 795 -5.50 -9.67 -16.74
N SER A 796 -6.43 -10.57 -16.44
CA SER A 796 -7.35 -11.14 -17.43
C SER A 796 -8.73 -11.35 -16.83
N LEU A 797 -9.74 -11.21 -17.68
CA LEU A 797 -11.14 -11.42 -17.33
C LEU A 797 -11.65 -12.66 -18.04
N LEU A 798 -12.46 -13.46 -17.35
CA LEU A 798 -13.03 -14.69 -17.87
C LEU A 798 -13.98 -14.40 -19.03
N SER A 799 -13.80 -15.10 -20.15
CA SER A 799 -14.67 -14.94 -21.32
C SER A 799 -16.05 -15.60 -21.10
N LYS A 800 -17.11 -14.90 -21.55
CA LYS A 800 -18.51 -15.36 -21.64
C LYS A 800 -19.06 -16.04 -20.37
N SER A 801 -19.53 -15.23 -19.43
CA SER A 801 -20.52 -15.69 -18.46
C SER A 801 -21.47 -14.53 -18.13
N GLU A 802 -22.73 -14.81 -17.82
CA GLU A 802 -23.80 -13.81 -17.64
C GLU A 802 -24.22 -13.69 -16.16
N ASN A 803 -24.40 -12.46 -15.65
CA ASN A 803 -24.94 -12.23 -14.31
C ASN A 803 -26.35 -11.60 -14.38
N PRO A 804 -27.43 -12.39 -14.51
CA PRO A 804 -28.78 -11.81 -14.64
C PRO A 804 -29.21 -10.98 -13.41
N ARG A 805 -28.49 -11.08 -12.29
CA ARG A 805 -28.78 -10.37 -11.03
C ARG A 805 -28.23 -8.94 -10.97
N ALA A 806 -27.55 -8.43 -11.99
CA ALA A 806 -26.93 -7.11 -11.96
C ALA A 806 -27.17 -6.32 -13.25
N ILE A 807 -26.98 -5.01 -13.21
CA ILE A 807 -27.26 -4.13 -14.35
C ILE A 807 -26.45 -4.53 -15.59
N PHE A 808 -27.12 -4.72 -16.72
CA PHE A 808 -26.55 -5.18 -17.99
C PHE A 808 -25.68 -6.45 -17.89
N SER A 809 -26.08 -7.37 -17.01
CA SER A 809 -25.33 -8.61 -16.72
C SER A 809 -23.92 -8.40 -16.17
N SER A 810 -23.65 -7.21 -15.62
CA SER A 810 -22.34 -6.85 -15.08
C SER A 810 -22.07 -7.45 -13.71
N LYS A 811 -20.85 -7.26 -13.22
CA LYS A 811 -20.55 -7.37 -11.80
C LYS A 811 -19.89 -6.07 -11.36
N VAL A 812 -20.31 -5.47 -10.23
CA VAL A 812 -19.68 -4.24 -9.72
C VAL A 812 -18.18 -4.43 -9.49
N GLN A 813 -17.42 -3.54 -10.11
CA GLN A 813 -15.96 -3.49 -10.07
C GLN A 813 -15.42 -2.47 -9.07
N LYS A 814 -15.80 -2.60 -7.78
CA LYS A 814 -14.93 -2.15 -6.68
C LYS A 814 -14.32 -3.41 -6.08
N LEU A 815 -13.33 -3.97 -6.76
CA LEU A 815 -12.75 -5.25 -6.38
C LEU A 815 -11.89 -5.05 -5.14
N ARG A 816 -12.51 -5.14 -3.96
CA ARG A 816 -11.88 -5.32 -2.64
C ARG A 816 -11.05 -6.63 -2.57
N PHE A 817 -11.27 -7.50 -3.55
CA PHE A 817 -10.70 -8.81 -3.84
C PHE A 817 -9.18 -8.86 -4.03
N CYS A 818 -8.58 -7.92 -4.76
CA CYS A 818 -7.16 -8.03 -5.11
C CYS A 818 -6.23 -7.73 -3.95
N LYS A 819 -6.76 -7.18 -2.85
CA LYS A 819 -5.96 -7.06 -1.64
C LYS A 819 -5.41 -8.43 -1.23
N PHE A 820 -6.26 -9.45 -1.33
CA PHE A 820 -6.00 -10.78 -0.79
C PHE A 820 -5.02 -11.61 -1.60
N LEU A 821 -4.93 -11.35 -2.90
CA LEU A 821 -4.18 -12.17 -3.84
C LEU A 821 -2.66 -12.03 -3.69
N LEU A 822 -2.20 -11.28 -2.69
CA LEU A 822 -0.83 -11.21 -2.24
C LEU A 822 -0.79 -11.64 -0.78
N LEU A 823 -0.49 -12.91 -0.52
CA LEU A 823 0.78 -13.32 0.11
C LEU A 823 0.75 -14.76 0.59
N LYS A 824 1.91 -15.42 0.53
CA LYS A 824 2.44 -16.07 1.73
C LYS A 824 3.96 -15.94 1.83
N TYR A 825 4.39 -15.28 2.90
CA TYR A 825 5.75 -15.35 3.49
C TYR A 825 6.16 -16.80 3.80
N GLN A 826 5.18 -17.69 4.01
CA GLN A 826 5.43 -19.10 4.36
C GLN A 826 5.90 -19.98 3.19
N ILE A 827 5.71 -19.58 1.93
CA ILE A 827 6.20 -20.38 0.79
C ILE A 827 7.71 -20.50 0.83
N ILE A 828 8.39 -19.55 1.48
CA ILE A 828 9.84 -19.56 1.58
C ILE A 828 10.32 -20.18 2.90
N LEU A 829 9.55 -20.09 4.00
CA LEU A 829 9.87 -20.83 5.22
C LEU A 829 9.75 -22.35 5.02
N ILE A 830 8.79 -22.83 4.22
CA ILE A 830 8.67 -24.25 3.86
C ILE A 830 9.89 -24.74 3.05
N TYR A 831 10.52 -23.86 2.26
CA TYR A 831 11.70 -24.17 1.45
C TYR A 831 13.05 -23.78 2.07
N ILE A 832 13.07 -23.04 3.17
CA ILE A 832 14.29 -22.74 3.95
C ILE A 832 14.47 -23.75 5.08
N ASN A 833 13.38 -24.34 5.60
CA ASN A 833 13.43 -25.45 6.57
C ASN A 833 13.57 -26.85 5.91
N ARG A 834 13.55 -26.93 4.58
CA ARG A 834 14.02 -28.10 3.81
C ARG A 834 15.37 -27.77 3.19
#